data_AF-I1R1U9-F1
#
_entry.id   AF-I1R1U9-F1
#
_cell.length_a   1.000
_cell.length_b   1.000
_cell.length_c   1.000
_cell.angle_alpha   90.00
_cell.angle_beta   90.00
_cell.angle_gamma   90.00
#
_symmetry.space_group_name_H-M   'P 1'
#
loop_
_entity.id
_entity.type
_entity.pdbx_description
1 polymer ?
#
loop_
_entity_poly.entity_id
_entity_poly.type
_entity_poly.pdbx_seq_one_letter_code
_entity_poly.pdbx_strand_id
1 'polypeptide(L)'
;MADQTLGAVGSLLGELGKAIKEETALLSGVEGDIQFIKDEMDSMNGFLVHVTKTTNHDDQLRAWMKQVRDITYVADDCIKLYMRDVVPEEKAGLRGCLLRRVPTVCKPYCPCLHRNLTTRDQLARRIHELKDRVREIGERRQRYDVKLPEGGDAAVQSSSPSVSQQDSKMKEKRDEFVCALEDGQPPFRDAVRRLSRDGALIRHRAAPALVHGIIKMLDDGAHAHIIKMLLRSLYAHPYGTKELEKLSSNLREGADVAKKVMLFCYSKLSVHYKSCLQYLTTFEDEESVSRTCLVRRWLAEGLVSKDQHHGLDEDDTSMEEAGERCFDELLFRGFLCPAPGHHFPRSGGLKLKCCILDASVKKFINDMARSENFVADVPTHLRHQLDIRRWARRRELPQEQHKPRWTQSTICCCYCPVPRIIKATTADHGRGSNINDPLLQLHHPMDEIVTLLRGLPTEYRLNVLDLGGCVGLKMSHLENICKMVPSLKYLSLRKTNVSQLPKKMNQLLHLETLDIRDTNIRGAAMRGIFLNELKHLLVGRNIIPDASHRADEAEALLSTVLMPPKIGNKMEILRHVQITDGQEAYHQLLRVAYLERLRKLGVVLDGREDNIKLLLKTIARRSDTLRSLSVWITAPPPEHIVIGEGGGVLVTLDSNEKPGDGASLFSLPSKLESLNLKCYKGKNNNTGYNIPPWIIRLQKLSKITLRHSLLNREGLRELGKMKSLRCLKLCHESYIEAEVTVKKGEFEDLRLLQVDKISNKMTKLVFEEDAAPKLEKIVWNFDTMTTPMGITVNNIKGIENLKNLKELWINGVNISIPSPSRSREWKGITTVTRNLWGNILGPVIEGLASEG
;
A
#
# COMPACT_ATOMS: atom_id res chain seq x y z
N MET A 1 11.12 -4.29 -27.95
CA MET A 1 9.79 -4.72 -28.49
C MET A 1 9.96 -5.87 -29.48
N ALA A 2 10.88 -5.78 -30.43
CA ALA A 2 11.22 -6.86 -31.35
C ALA A 2 11.68 -8.13 -30.60
N ASP A 3 12.62 -8.03 -29.64
CA ASP A 3 13.10 -9.21 -28.87
C ASP A 3 12.03 -9.89 -28.02
N GLN A 4 11.13 -9.10 -27.41
CA GLN A 4 9.99 -9.62 -26.64
C GLN A 4 8.98 -10.32 -27.55
N THR A 5 8.77 -9.80 -28.75
CA THR A 5 7.87 -10.43 -29.74
C THR A 5 8.49 -11.71 -30.28
N LEU A 6 9.81 -11.69 -30.56
CA LEU A 6 10.58 -12.84 -30.99
C LEU A 6 10.57 -13.96 -29.94
N GLY A 7 10.80 -13.63 -28.67
CA GLY A 7 10.75 -14.60 -27.57
C GLY A 7 9.37 -15.22 -27.39
N ALA A 8 8.30 -14.42 -27.52
CA ALA A 8 6.94 -14.94 -27.44
C ALA A 8 6.63 -15.91 -28.59
N VAL A 9 6.97 -15.54 -29.83
CA VAL A 9 6.71 -16.38 -31.02
C VAL A 9 7.52 -17.67 -30.94
N GLY A 10 8.78 -17.60 -30.50
CA GLY A 10 9.61 -18.79 -30.28
C GLY A 10 9.03 -19.76 -29.25
N SER A 11 8.47 -19.25 -28.15
CA SER A 11 7.80 -20.07 -27.14
C SER A 11 6.57 -20.78 -27.71
N LEU A 12 5.72 -20.04 -28.45
CA LEU A 12 4.52 -20.60 -29.08
C LEU A 12 4.86 -21.69 -30.11
N LEU A 13 5.89 -21.48 -30.93
CA LEU A 13 6.34 -22.48 -31.91
C LEU A 13 6.77 -23.79 -31.25
N GLY A 14 7.38 -23.71 -30.07
CA GLY A 14 7.68 -24.88 -29.24
C GLY A 14 6.44 -25.64 -28.78
N GLU A 15 5.38 -24.92 -28.39
CA GLU A 15 4.12 -25.51 -27.94
C GLU A 15 3.27 -26.07 -29.10
N LEU A 16 3.19 -25.37 -30.23
CA LEU A 16 2.55 -25.84 -31.46
C LEU A 16 3.21 -27.12 -31.99
N GLY A 17 4.54 -27.20 -31.93
CA GLY A 17 5.30 -28.40 -32.31
C GLY A 17 5.02 -29.62 -31.42
N LYS A 18 4.68 -29.42 -30.14
CA LYS A 18 4.22 -30.49 -29.25
C LYS A 18 2.80 -30.92 -29.58
N ALA A 19 1.92 -29.94 -29.82
CA ALA A 19 0.52 -30.19 -30.15
C ALA A 19 0.34 -31.06 -31.40
N ILE A 20 1.12 -30.82 -32.46
CA ILE A 20 1.06 -31.61 -33.71
C ILE A 20 1.50 -33.06 -33.47
N LYS A 21 2.55 -33.28 -32.67
CA LYS A 21 3.04 -34.63 -32.36
C LYS A 21 2.02 -35.45 -31.57
N GLU A 22 1.29 -34.82 -30.65
CA GLU A 22 0.27 -35.49 -29.84
C GLU A 22 -1.06 -35.65 -30.60
N GLU A 23 -1.36 -34.78 -31.57
CA GLU A 23 -2.57 -34.85 -32.41
C GLU A 23 -2.50 -35.91 -33.52
N THR A 24 -1.33 -36.14 -34.14
CA THR A 24 -1.14 -37.23 -35.13
C THR A 24 -1.51 -38.62 -34.57
N ALA A 25 -1.51 -38.77 -33.24
CA ALA A 25 -1.94 -39.98 -32.55
C ALA A 25 -3.48 -40.10 -32.32
N LEU A 26 -4.24 -39.01 -32.49
CA LEU A 26 -5.64 -38.89 -32.02
C LEU A 26 -6.70 -38.62 -33.11
N LEU A 27 -6.33 -38.58 -34.39
CA LEU A 27 -7.24 -38.43 -35.56
C LEU A 27 -8.39 -37.43 -35.32
N SER A 28 -8.07 -36.21 -34.86
CA SER A 28 -9.01 -35.09 -34.72
C SER A 28 -8.84 -34.07 -35.83
N GLY A 29 -9.94 -33.46 -36.28
CA GLY A 29 -9.98 -32.61 -37.48
C GLY A 29 -9.40 -31.19 -37.34
N VAL A 30 -8.53 -30.89 -36.36
CA VAL A 30 -7.91 -29.55 -36.21
C VAL A 30 -6.41 -29.51 -36.50
N GLU A 31 -5.79 -30.67 -36.78
CA GLU A 31 -4.37 -30.81 -37.13
C GLU A 31 -3.93 -29.86 -38.24
N GLY A 32 -4.73 -29.76 -39.31
CA GLY A 32 -4.45 -28.86 -40.42
C GLY A 32 -4.50 -27.37 -40.05
N ASP A 33 -5.30 -26.99 -39.05
CA ASP A 33 -5.39 -25.62 -38.56
C ASP A 33 -4.21 -25.28 -37.64
N ILE A 34 -3.81 -26.21 -36.77
CA ILE A 34 -2.63 -26.05 -35.89
C ILE A 34 -1.34 -25.99 -36.73
N GLN A 35 -1.20 -26.86 -37.74
CA GLN A 35 -0.06 -26.86 -38.64
C GLN A 35 0.05 -25.52 -39.39
N PHE A 36 -1.07 -25.00 -39.92
CA PHE A 36 -1.09 -23.71 -40.60
C PHE A 36 -0.64 -22.57 -39.67
N ILE A 37 -1.16 -22.52 -38.44
CA ILE A 37 -0.79 -21.49 -37.47
C ILE A 37 0.72 -21.56 -37.17
N LYS A 38 1.28 -22.76 -37.04
CA LYS A 38 2.71 -22.96 -36.82
C LYS A 38 3.53 -22.41 -38.00
N ASP A 39 3.17 -22.75 -39.22
CA ASP A 39 3.92 -22.34 -40.41
C ASP A 39 3.89 -20.82 -40.62
N GLU A 40 2.75 -20.17 -40.36
CA GLU A 40 2.65 -18.71 -40.38
C GLU A 40 3.45 -18.04 -39.26
N MET A 41 3.40 -18.59 -38.04
CA MET A 41 4.21 -18.08 -36.92
C MET A 41 5.71 -18.25 -37.18
N ASP A 42 6.14 -19.34 -37.83
CA ASP A 42 7.53 -19.59 -38.23
C ASP A 42 7.99 -18.54 -39.26
N SER A 43 7.13 -18.22 -40.25
CA SER A 43 7.37 -17.16 -41.23
C SER A 43 7.50 -15.77 -40.57
N MET A 44 6.61 -15.45 -39.62
CA MET A 44 6.68 -14.19 -38.85
C MET A 44 7.93 -14.14 -37.97
N ASN A 45 8.33 -15.26 -37.37
CA ASN A 45 9.53 -15.40 -36.55
C ASN A 45 10.80 -15.10 -37.35
N GLY A 46 10.94 -15.67 -38.56
CA GLY A 46 12.08 -15.41 -39.44
C GLY A 46 12.24 -13.92 -39.80
N PHE A 47 11.12 -13.21 -39.97
CA PHE A 47 11.13 -11.77 -40.21
C PHE A 47 11.52 -10.96 -38.96
N LEU A 48 11.02 -11.34 -37.79
CA LEU A 48 11.35 -10.68 -36.52
C LEU A 48 12.83 -10.78 -36.17
N VAL A 49 13.50 -11.90 -36.48
CA VAL A 49 14.95 -12.06 -36.29
C VAL A 49 15.77 -11.04 -37.09
N HIS A 50 15.28 -10.61 -38.25
CA HIS A 50 15.94 -9.57 -39.02
C HIS A 50 15.65 -8.17 -38.45
N VAL A 51 14.41 -7.94 -38.01
CA VAL A 51 14.00 -6.67 -37.39
C VAL A 51 14.79 -6.40 -36.10
N THR A 52 15.04 -7.41 -35.25
CA THR A 52 15.82 -7.23 -34.00
C THR A 52 17.26 -6.77 -34.22
N LYS A 53 17.83 -6.97 -35.41
CA LYS A 53 19.18 -6.51 -35.76
C LYS A 53 19.24 -5.06 -36.22
N THR A 54 18.10 -4.40 -36.40
CA THR A 54 18.00 -3.00 -36.86
C THR A 54 17.55 -2.09 -35.73
N THR A 55 18.12 -0.89 -35.60
CA THR A 55 17.83 0.05 -34.49
C THR A 55 16.71 1.04 -34.81
N ASN A 56 16.28 1.14 -36.07
CA ASN A 56 15.26 2.09 -36.50
C ASN A 56 14.02 1.35 -37.05
N HIS A 57 12.97 1.28 -36.24
CA HIS A 57 11.68 0.70 -36.66
C HIS A 57 10.67 1.82 -36.90
N ASP A 58 10.10 1.88 -38.10
CA ASP A 58 8.97 2.77 -38.37
C ASP A 58 7.72 2.37 -37.55
N ASP A 59 6.73 3.27 -37.52
CA ASP A 59 5.52 3.06 -36.72
C ASP A 59 4.61 1.94 -37.28
N GLN A 60 4.70 1.62 -38.57
CA GLN A 60 3.95 0.53 -39.21
C GLN A 60 4.51 -0.83 -38.80
N LEU A 61 5.83 -0.99 -38.82
CA LEU A 61 6.56 -2.15 -38.36
C LEU A 61 6.34 -2.38 -36.86
N ARG A 62 6.33 -1.30 -36.06
CA ARG A 62 6.01 -1.38 -34.62
C ARG A 62 4.57 -1.81 -34.36
N ALA A 63 3.60 -1.29 -35.12
CA ALA A 63 2.20 -1.69 -35.01
C ALA A 63 1.99 -3.14 -35.44
N TRP A 64 2.65 -3.60 -36.50
CA TRP A 64 2.62 -4.99 -36.92
C TRP A 64 3.24 -5.92 -35.88
N MET A 65 4.43 -5.60 -35.31
CA MET A 65 5.03 -6.36 -34.21
C MET A 65 4.12 -6.49 -32.99
N LYS A 66 3.36 -5.43 -32.66
CA LYS A 66 2.37 -5.50 -31.57
C LYS A 66 1.30 -6.54 -31.88
N GLN A 67 0.77 -6.55 -33.10
CA GLN A 67 -0.26 -7.51 -33.52
C GLN A 67 0.26 -8.94 -33.48
N VAL A 68 1.49 -9.18 -33.96
CA VAL A 68 2.14 -10.49 -33.91
C VAL A 68 2.31 -10.96 -32.45
N ARG A 69 2.74 -10.08 -31.55
CA ARG A 69 2.87 -10.43 -30.13
C ARG A 69 1.52 -10.74 -29.47
N ASP A 70 0.51 -9.92 -29.74
CA ASP A 70 -0.82 -10.07 -29.14
C ASP A 70 -1.50 -11.36 -29.62
N ILE A 71 -1.37 -11.71 -30.92
CA ILE A 71 -1.92 -12.98 -31.45
C ILE A 71 -1.15 -14.19 -30.92
N THR A 72 0.17 -14.05 -30.68
CA THR A 72 1.01 -15.11 -30.12
C THR A 72 0.56 -15.53 -28.73
N TYR A 73 0.23 -14.57 -27.86
CA TYR A 73 -0.27 -14.90 -26.51
C TYR A 73 -1.63 -15.57 -26.55
N VAL A 74 -2.53 -15.09 -27.43
CA VAL A 74 -3.85 -15.73 -27.59
C VAL A 74 -3.71 -17.15 -28.14
N ALA A 75 -2.79 -17.36 -29.08
CA ALA A 75 -2.50 -18.68 -29.62
C ALA A 75 -1.90 -19.62 -28.57
N ASP A 76 -0.94 -19.15 -27.76
CA ASP A 76 -0.29 -19.92 -26.72
C ASP A 76 -1.30 -20.39 -25.66
N ASP A 77 -2.18 -19.50 -25.20
CA ASP A 77 -3.26 -19.85 -24.28
C ASP A 77 -4.26 -20.84 -24.91
N CYS A 78 -4.67 -20.63 -26.17
CA CYS A 78 -5.61 -21.54 -26.85
C CYS A 78 -5.03 -22.95 -27.03
N ILE A 79 -3.76 -23.06 -27.42
CA ILE A 79 -3.09 -24.34 -27.63
C ILE A 79 -2.84 -25.04 -26.30
N LYS A 80 -2.39 -24.35 -25.25
CA LYS A 80 -2.22 -24.95 -23.92
C LYS A 80 -3.53 -25.46 -23.33
N LEU A 81 -4.64 -24.75 -23.55
CA LEU A 81 -5.97 -25.21 -23.16
C LEU A 81 -6.40 -26.43 -23.95
N TYR A 82 -6.15 -26.46 -25.27
CA TYR A 82 -6.40 -27.63 -26.11
C TYR A 82 -5.62 -28.86 -25.62
N MET A 83 -4.33 -28.72 -25.35
CA MET A 83 -3.48 -29.80 -24.87
C MET A 83 -3.93 -30.32 -23.50
N ARG A 84 -4.28 -29.44 -22.56
CA ARG A 84 -4.72 -29.83 -21.22
C ARG A 84 -6.08 -30.55 -21.21
N ASP A 85 -7.03 -30.04 -22.00
CA ASP A 85 -8.45 -30.43 -21.86
C ASP A 85 -8.89 -31.48 -22.90
N VAL A 86 -8.11 -31.69 -23.98
CA VAL A 86 -8.47 -32.60 -25.09
C VAL A 86 -7.48 -33.76 -25.24
N VAL A 87 -6.19 -33.60 -24.91
CA VAL A 87 -5.19 -34.66 -25.00
C VAL A 87 -5.04 -35.37 -23.64
N PRO A 88 -5.33 -36.68 -23.52
CA PRO A 88 -5.17 -37.40 -22.26
C PRO A 88 -3.67 -37.62 -21.94
N GLU A 89 -3.24 -37.31 -20.71
CA GLU A 89 -1.91 -37.69 -20.23
C GLU A 89 -1.76 -39.23 -20.17
N GLU A 90 -0.77 -39.76 -20.89
CA GLU A 90 -0.46 -41.19 -21.03
C GLU A 90 0.04 -41.90 -19.76
N LYS A 91 -0.15 -41.33 -18.56
CA LYS A 91 0.36 -41.91 -17.30
C LYS A 91 -0.71 -42.04 -16.22
N ALA A 92 -1.74 -42.82 -16.52
CA ALA A 92 -2.60 -43.42 -15.50
C ALA A 92 -2.63 -44.95 -15.68
N GLY A 93 -1.80 -45.65 -14.91
CA GLY A 93 -1.71 -47.10 -14.93
C GLY A 93 -3.06 -47.78 -14.65
N LEU A 94 -3.33 -48.85 -15.40
CA LEU A 94 -4.25 -50.00 -15.25
C LEU A 94 -5.65 -49.86 -14.57
N ARG A 95 -6.10 -48.68 -14.13
CA ARG A 95 -7.48 -48.43 -13.64
C ARG A 95 -8.29 -47.49 -14.52
N GLY A 96 -7.84 -47.25 -15.75
CA GLY A 96 -8.54 -46.45 -16.77
C GLY A 96 -9.34 -47.26 -17.81
N CYS A 97 -9.36 -48.60 -17.77
CA CYS A 97 -9.76 -49.42 -18.93
C CYS A 97 -11.16 -50.09 -18.87
N LEU A 98 -12.13 -49.59 -18.10
CA LEU A 98 -13.47 -50.22 -18.04
C LEU A 98 -14.66 -49.37 -18.48
N LEU A 99 -14.48 -48.12 -18.89
CA LEU A 99 -15.61 -47.26 -19.28
C LEU A 99 -15.94 -47.23 -20.78
N ARG A 100 -15.31 -48.08 -21.60
CA ARG A 100 -15.57 -48.14 -23.04
C ARG A 100 -16.72 -49.08 -23.46
N ARG A 101 -17.46 -49.68 -22.51
CA ARG A 101 -18.59 -50.58 -22.81
C ARG A 101 -19.78 -50.39 -21.87
N VAL A 102 -20.34 -49.18 -21.83
CA VAL A 102 -21.70 -48.97 -21.29
C VAL A 102 -22.65 -48.71 -22.47
N PRO A 103 -23.74 -49.48 -22.62
CA PRO A 103 -24.71 -49.30 -23.70
C PRO A 103 -25.35 -47.90 -23.69
N THR A 104 -25.67 -47.38 -24.87
CA THR A 104 -26.14 -46.00 -25.18
C THR A 104 -27.34 -45.53 -24.34
N VAL A 105 -28.08 -46.46 -23.74
CA VAL A 105 -29.31 -46.20 -22.99
C VAL A 105 -29.04 -45.60 -21.60
N CYS A 106 -27.84 -45.78 -21.02
CA CYS A 106 -27.51 -45.21 -19.71
C CYS A 106 -26.79 -43.84 -19.78
N LYS A 107 -26.63 -43.24 -20.96
CA LYS A 107 -25.99 -41.92 -21.16
C LYS A 107 -26.71 -40.70 -20.56
N PRO A 108 -28.04 -40.66 -20.35
CA PRO A 108 -28.69 -39.44 -19.84
C PRO A 108 -28.44 -39.14 -18.35
N TYR A 109 -27.87 -40.06 -17.57
CA TYR A 109 -27.80 -39.94 -16.10
C TYR A 109 -26.38 -39.80 -15.50
N CYS A 110 -25.31 -39.61 -16.31
CA CYS A 110 -24.00 -39.18 -15.80
C CYS A 110 -23.66 -37.74 -16.23
N PRO A 111 -23.61 -36.75 -15.30
CA PRO A 111 -23.18 -35.38 -15.58
C PRO A 111 -21.72 -35.27 -16.06
N CYS A 112 -20.95 -36.36 -15.93
CA CYS A 112 -19.54 -36.46 -16.26
C CYS A 112 -19.24 -36.52 -17.77
N LEU A 113 -20.18 -36.99 -18.59
CA LEU A 113 -19.94 -37.30 -20.01
C LEU A 113 -20.49 -36.26 -21.00
N HIS A 114 -21.31 -35.30 -20.54
CA HIS A 114 -21.74 -34.16 -21.37
C HIS A 114 -20.70 -33.04 -21.46
N ARG A 115 -19.72 -32.99 -20.54
CA ARG A 115 -18.80 -31.86 -20.42
C ARG A 115 -17.60 -31.92 -21.38
N ASN A 116 -17.27 -33.09 -21.92
CA ASN A 116 -16.07 -33.24 -22.77
C ASN A 116 -16.31 -33.03 -24.27
N LEU A 117 -17.52 -33.30 -24.78
CA LEU A 117 -17.81 -33.09 -26.22
C LEU A 117 -17.98 -31.60 -26.56
N THR A 118 -18.75 -30.86 -25.73
CA THR A 118 -18.99 -29.43 -25.94
C THR A 118 -17.72 -28.58 -25.82
N THR A 119 -16.83 -28.93 -24.89
CA THR A 119 -15.54 -28.24 -24.69
C THR A 119 -14.59 -28.49 -25.86
N ARG A 120 -14.59 -29.70 -26.41
CA ARG A 120 -13.78 -30.07 -27.58
C ARG A 120 -14.25 -29.34 -28.84
N ASP A 121 -15.56 -29.28 -29.09
CA ASP A 121 -16.12 -28.55 -30.24
C ASP A 121 -15.98 -27.02 -30.11
N GLN A 122 -15.89 -26.50 -28.89
CA GLN A 122 -15.62 -25.08 -28.63
C GLN A 122 -14.15 -24.72 -28.85
N LEU A 123 -13.21 -25.55 -28.38
CA LEU A 123 -11.78 -25.34 -28.58
C LEU A 123 -11.40 -25.52 -30.05
N ALA A 124 -12.00 -26.48 -30.76
CA ALA A 124 -11.81 -26.66 -32.19
C ALA A 124 -12.23 -25.43 -33.01
N ARG A 125 -13.39 -24.84 -32.69
CA ARG A 125 -13.82 -23.57 -33.31
C ARG A 125 -12.87 -22.42 -33.00
N ARG A 126 -12.34 -22.32 -31.78
CA ARG A 126 -11.36 -21.29 -31.41
C ARG A 126 -10.03 -21.45 -32.17
N ILE A 127 -9.58 -22.68 -32.42
CA ILE A 127 -8.39 -22.94 -33.23
C ILE A 127 -8.63 -22.51 -34.69
N HIS A 128 -9.80 -22.77 -35.22
CA HIS A 128 -10.18 -22.31 -36.56
C HIS A 128 -10.23 -20.77 -36.67
N GLU A 129 -10.88 -20.10 -35.72
CA GLU A 129 -10.90 -18.63 -35.65
C GLU A 129 -9.50 -18.03 -35.48
N LEU A 130 -8.62 -18.72 -34.75
CA LEU A 130 -7.24 -18.31 -34.56
C LEU A 130 -6.45 -18.39 -35.88
N LYS A 131 -6.63 -19.46 -36.66
CA LYS A 131 -6.04 -19.60 -38.00
C LYS A 131 -6.42 -18.44 -38.90
N ASP A 132 -7.69 -18.05 -38.92
CA ASP A 132 -8.17 -16.93 -39.73
C ASP A 132 -7.52 -15.61 -39.35
N ARG A 133 -7.38 -15.35 -38.04
CA ARG A 133 -6.72 -14.14 -37.53
C ARG A 133 -5.23 -14.10 -37.84
N VAL A 134 -4.55 -15.23 -37.76
CA VAL A 134 -3.12 -15.35 -38.10
C VAL A 134 -2.90 -15.07 -39.58
N ARG A 135 -3.71 -15.68 -40.46
CA ARG A 135 -3.70 -15.41 -41.90
C ARG A 135 -3.94 -13.94 -42.21
N GLU A 136 -4.92 -13.31 -41.56
CA GLU A 136 -5.25 -11.90 -41.79
C GLU A 136 -4.07 -10.97 -41.44
N ILE A 137 -3.32 -11.25 -40.36
CA ILE A 137 -2.13 -10.48 -39.97
C ILE A 137 -1.00 -10.62 -41.01
N GLY A 138 -0.83 -11.82 -41.58
CA GLY A 138 0.11 -12.08 -42.67
C GLY A 138 -0.25 -11.33 -43.95
N GLU A 139 -1.50 -11.44 -44.41
CA GLU A 139 -2.00 -10.74 -45.61
C GLU A 139 -2.01 -9.22 -45.45
N ARG A 140 -2.32 -8.72 -44.25
CA ARG A 140 -2.29 -7.28 -43.94
C ARG A 140 -0.87 -6.71 -44.08
N ARG A 141 0.15 -7.47 -43.71
CA ARG A 141 1.56 -7.06 -43.91
C ARG A 141 1.89 -6.91 -45.39
N GLN A 142 1.46 -7.85 -46.22
CA GLN A 142 1.69 -7.81 -47.67
C GLN A 142 0.96 -6.64 -48.33
N ARG A 143 -0.28 -6.36 -47.90
CA ARG A 143 -1.08 -5.25 -48.43
C ARG A 143 -0.51 -3.86 -48.13
N TYR A 144 0.25 -3.71 -47.04
CA TYR A 144 0.82 -2.43 -46.64
C TYR A 144 2.34 -2.33 -46.84
N ASP A 145 2.95 -3.28 -47.57
CA ASP A 145 4.36 -3.27 -47.99
C ASP A 145 5.37 -2.91 -46.87
N VAL A 146 5.22 -3.54 -45.70
CA VAL A 146 6.14 -3.33 -44.56
C VAL A 146 7.51 -3.94 -44.90
N LYS A 147 8.47 -3.09 -45.34
CA LYS A 147 9.83 -3.48 -45.79
C LYS A 147 10.86 -3.50 -44.65
N LEU A 148 11.98 -4.21 -44.90
CA LEU A 148 13.13 -4.29 -44.00
C LEU A 148 14.01 -3.02 -44.10
N PRO A 149 14.54 -2.47 -42.99
CA PRO A 149 15.50 -1.35 -43.03
C PRO A 149 16.90 -1.81 -43.47
N GLU A 150 17.55 -1.08 -44.38
CA GLU A 150 18.96 -1.28 -44.77
C GLU A 150 19.92 -0.66 -43.72
N GLY A 151 20.93 -1.42 -43.28
CA GLY A 151 21.69 -1.16 -42.05
C GLY A 151 22.90 -0.22 -42.14
N GLY A 152 23.25 0.39 -40.99
CA GLY A 152 24.49 1.15 -40.79
C GLY A 152 24.92 1.16 -39.31
N ASP A 153 26.16 0.74 -39.05
CA ASP A 153 26.79 0.57 -37.73
C ASP A 153 27.34 1.88 -37.14
N ALA A 154 27.22 2.06 -35.81
CA ALA A 154 28.17 2.84 -35.01
C ALA A 154 28.07 2.53 -33.49
N ALA A 155 29.22 2.20 -32.90
CA ALA A 155 29.43 1.90 -31.48
C ALA A 155 29.67 3.15 -30.61
N VAL A 156 29.33 3.09 -29.32
CA VAL A 156 29.68 4.12 -28.32
C VAL A 156 30.24 3.47 -27.04
N GLN A 157 31.40 3.96 -26.60
CA GLN A 157 32.07 3.62 -25.34
C GLN A 157 31.50 4.43 -24.16
N SER A 158 31.48 3.85 -22.96
CA SER A 158 31.02 4.49 -21.72
C SER A 158 32.05 4.43 -20.60
N SER A 159 32.20 5.52 -19.85
CA SER A 159 32.70 5.51 -18.47
C SER A 159 31.96 6.57 -17.65
N SER A 160 31.35 6.20 -16.51
CA SER A 160 30.80 7.12 -15.50
C SER A 160 30.60 6.44 -14.13
N PRO A 161 30.56 7.20 -13.01
CA PRO A 161 30.71 6.70 -11.63
C PRO A 161 29.38 6.42 -10.89
N SER A 162 29.47 5.92 -9.65
CA SER A 162 28.46 5.15 -8.89
C SER A 162 27.12 5.84 -8.56
N VAL A 163 26.05 5.02 -8.63
CA VAL A 163 24.60 5.36 -8.69
C VAL A 163 24.01 5.93 -7.38
N SER A 164 24.53 5.57 -6.21
CA SER A 164 23.87 5.88 -4.92
C SER A 164 23.95 7.36 -4.49
N GLN A 165 24.93 8.12 -4.98
CA GLN A 165 25.05 9.56 -4.69
C GLN A 165 24.24 10.44 -5.65
N GLN A 166 23.91 9.91 -6.84
CA GLN A 166 23.12 10.63 -7.83
C GLN A 166 21.63 10.64 -7.44
N ASP A 167 21.10 9.52 -6.94
CA ASP A 167 19.69 9.40 -6.54
C ASP A 167 19.32 10.31 -5.35
N SER A 168 20.19 10.41 -4.34
CA SER A 168 19.94 11.29 -3.18
C SER A 168 19.96 12.77 -3.57
N LYS A 169 20.90 13.16 -4.43
CA LYS A 169 21.02 14.54 -4.94
C LYS A 169 19.86 14.92 -5.86
N MET A 170 19.37 13.99 -6.68
CA MET A 170 18.19 14.22 -7.52
C MET A 170 16.92 14.34 -6.69
N LYS A 171 16.79 13.56 -5.61
CA LYS A 171 15.65 13.67 -4.69
C LYS A 171 15.64 15.00 -3.94
N GLU A 172 16.79 15.46 -3.48
CA GLU A 172 16.93 16.78 -2.82
C GLU A 172 16.54 17.94 -3.75
N LYS A 173 17.00 17.92 -5.01
CA LYS A 173 16.58 18.91 -6.02
C LYS A 173 15.07 18.89 -6.29
N ARG A 174 14.45 17.70 -6.34
CA ARG A 174 13.00 17.57 -6.50
C ARG A 174 12.25 18.16 -5.29
N ASP A 175 12.71 17.89 -4.08
CA ASP A 175 12.13 18.44 -2.85
C ASP A 175 12.25 19.98 -2.83
N GLU A 176 13.42 20.53 -3.18
CA GLU A 176 13.61 21.98 -3.30
C GLU A 176 12.66 22.62 -4.33
N PHE A 177 12.47 21.97 -5.48
CA PHE A 177 11.55 22.44 -6.51
C PHE A 177 10.10 22.43 -6.03
N VAL A 178 9.70 21.37 -5.30
CA VAL A 178 8.36 21.28 -4.69
C VAL A 178 8.17 22.38 -3.64
N CYS A 179 9.16 22.66 -2.80
CA CYS A 179 9.09 23.78 -1.84
C CYS A 179 8.90 25.13 -2.55
N ALA A 180 9.68 25.40 -3.60
CA ALA A 180 9.52 26.63 -4.39
C ALA A 180 8.14 26.76 -5.05
N LEU A 181 7.49 25.65 -5.39
CA LEU A 181 6.12 25.61 -5.92
C LEU A 181 5.04 25.80 -4.84
N GLU A 182 5.27 25.30 -3.63
CA GLU A 182 4.28 25.35 -2.53
C GLU A 182 4.35 26.67 -1.76
N ASP A 183 5.54 27.24 -1.58
CA ASP A 183 5.76 28.51 -0.87
C ASP A 183 5.66 29.74 -1.81
N GLY A 184 5.65 29.54 -3.13
CA GLY A 184 5.56 30.61 -4.13
C GLY A 184 4.13 31.13 -4.34
N GLN A 185 3.93 32.44 -4.22
CA GLN A 185 2.68 33.09 -4.64
C GLN A 185 2.52 32.99 -6.17
N PRO A 186 1.28 32.84 -6.70
CA PRO A 186 1.00 32.98 -8.12
C PRO A 186 1.64 34.27 -8.68
N PRO A 187 2.31 34.24 -9.84
CA PRO A 187 2.26 33.19 -10.87
C PRO A 187 3.41 32.16 -10.82
N PHE A 188 3.89 31.76 -9.63
CA PHE A 188 4.94 30.73 -9.46
C PHE A 188 6.29 31.07 -10.14
N ARG A 189 6.64 32.36 -10.19
CA ARG A 189 7.83 32.86 -10.91
C ARG A 189 9.14 32.19 -10.48
N ASP A 190 9.26 31.78 -9.22
CA ASP A 190 10.48 31.09 -8.75
C ASP A 190 10.60 29.68 -9.34
N ALA A 191 9.51 28.92 -9.37
CA ALA A 191 9.49 27.59 -9.96
C ALA A 191 9.77 27.63 -11.47
N VAL A 192 9.20 28.60 -12.20
CA VAL A 192 9.48 28.74 -13.65
C VAL A 192 10.93 29.13 -13.92
N ARG A 193 11.54 29.96 -13.07
CA ARG A 193 12.98 30.26 -13.13
C ARG A 193 13.83 29.00 -12.87
N ARG A 194 13.45 28.19 -11.88
CA ARG A 194 14.15 26.92 -11.57
C ARG A 194 14.06 25.90 -12.70
N LEU A 195 12.90 25.78 -13.37
CA LEU A 195 12.77 24.94 -14.57
C LEU A 195 13.82 25.30 -15.64
N SER A 196 14.10 26.60 -15.82
CA SER A 196 15.09 27.09 -16.78
C SER A 196 16.52 26.87 -16.29
N ARG A 197 16.79 27.15 -15.00
CA ARG A 197 18.12 27.05 -14.39
C ARG A 197 18.63 25.61 -14.30
N ASP A 198 17.75 24.68 -13.93
CA ASP A 198 18.13 23.29 -13.68
C ASP A 198 18.18 22.44 -14.98
N GLY A 199 18.01 23.08 -16.14
CA GLY A 199 18.04 22.41 -17.45
C GLY A 199 16.78 21.59 -17.74
N ALA A 200 15.71 21.76 -16.95
CA ALA A 200 14.46 21.03 -17.11
C ALA A 200 13.54 21.61 -18.22
N LEU A 201 13.89 22.77 -18.75
CA LEU A 201 13.43 23.25 -20.06
C LEU A 201 14.62 23.15 -21.01
N ILE A 202 14.42 22.62 -22.22
CA ILE A 202 15.42 22.66 -23.29
C ILE A 202 15.88 24.12 -23.46
N ARG A 203 17.16 24.35 -23.78
CA ARG A 203 17.83 25.66 -23.99
C ARG A 203 17.26 26.47 -25.16
N HIS A 204 15.94 26.59 -25.25
CA HIS A 204 15.22 27.34 -26.27
C HIS A 204 14.56 28.55 -25.61
N ARG A 205 14.86 29.74 -26.14
CA ARG A 205 14.48 31.05 -25.58
C ARG A 205 12.96 31.22 -25.41
N ALA A 206 12.15 30.50 -26.20
CA ALA A 206 10.69 30.61 -26.22
C ALA A 206 9.95 29.75 -25.17
N ALA A 207 10.57 28.71 -24.60
CA ALA A 207 9.86 27.76 -23.74
C ALA A 207 9.29 28.40 -22.44
N PRO A 208 10.03 29.28 -21.72
CA PRO A 208 9.50 29.96 -20.55
C PRO A 208 8.29 30.87 -20.86
N ALA A 209 8.27 31.51 -22.03
CA ALA A 209 7.17 32.38 -22.45
C ALA A 209 5.89 31.60 -22.71
N LEU A 210 6.00 30.42 -23.33
CA LEU A 210 4.87 29.51 -23.53
C LEU A 210 4.28 29.03 -22.19
N VAL A 211 5.14 28.65 -21.23
CA VAL A 211 4.70 28.26 -19.88
C VAL A 211 3.96 29.41 -19.20
N HIS A 212 4.48 30.63 -19.24
CA HIS A 212 3.78 31.79 -18.68
C HIS A 212 2.44 32.06 -19.37
N GLY A 213 2.36 31.88 -20.69
CA GLY A 213 1.12 31.98 -21.43
C GLY A 213 0.06 30.98 -20.95
N ILE A 214 0.46 29.73 -20.70
CA ILE A 214 -0.43 28.69 -20.17
C ILE A 214 -0.86 28.99 -18.73
N ILE A 215 0.07 29.43 -17.88
CA ILE A 215 -0.25 29.84 -16.50
C ILE A 215 -1.29 30.95 -16.53
N LYS A 216 -1.11 31.98 -17.36
CA LYS A 216 -2.06 33.09 -17.49
C LYS A 216 -3.46 32.65 -17.94
N MET A 217 -3.55 31.61 -18.78
CA MET A 217 -4.84 31.03 -19.20
C MET A 217 -5.55 30.25 -18.07
N LEU A 218 -4.82 29.87 -17.02
CA LEU A 218 -5.33 29.15 -15.83
C LEU A 218 -5.40 30.04 -14.58
N ASP A 219 -5.05 31.33 -14.68
CA ASP A 219 -4.83 32.24 -13.53
C ASP A 219 -6.14 32.88 -13.06
N ASP A 220 -7.12 32.06 -12.67
CA ASP A 220 -8.37 32.45 -12.01
C ASP A 220 -8.39 32.07 -10.51
N GLY A 221 -7.27 31.58 -9.99
CA GLY A 221 -7.13 31.05 -8.62
C GLY A 221 -7.71 29.65 -8.41
N ALA A 222 -8.67 29.20 -9.24
CA ALA A 222 -9.32 27.89 -9.11
C ALA A 222 -8.44 26.73 -9.60
N HIS A 223 -7.50 26.99 -10.52
CA HIS A 223 -6.67 25.96 -11.16
C HIS A 223 -5.22 25.88 -10.65
N ALA A 224 -4.92 26.46 -9.48
CA ALA A 224 -3.58 26.47 -8.89
C ALA A 224 -2.97 25.05 -8.75
N HIS A 225 -3.78 24.03 -8.46
CA HIS A 225 -3.33 22.64 -8.40
C HIS A 225 -2.87 22.10 -9.77
N ILE A 226 -3.63 22.39 -10.83
CA ILE A 226 -3.32 21.94 -12.20
C ILE A 226 -2.07 22.65 -12.74
N ILE A 227 -1.88 23.94 -12.42
CA ILE A 227 -0.64 24.65 -12.73
C ILE A 227 0.55 23.96 -12.07
N LYS A 228 0.43 23.58 -10.78
CA LYS A 228 1.49 22.83 -10.09
C LYS A 228 1.75 21.48 -10.75
N MET A 229 0.72 20.75 -11.18
CA MET A 229 0.87 19.48 -11.92
C MET A 229 1.64 19.67 -13.24
N LEU A 230 1.33 20.73 -14.00
CA LEU A 230 2.03 21.07 -15.23
C LEU A 230 3.52 21.32 -14.94
N LEU A 231 3.83 22.22 -14.00
CA LEU A 231 5.21 22.58 -13.66
C LEU A 231 6.01 21.37 -13.16
N ARG A 232 5.41 20.48 -12.37
CA ARG A 232 6.00 19.21 -11.92
C ARG A 232 6.23 18.25 -13.08
N SER A 233 5.31 18.16 -14.02
CA SER A 233 5.43 17.31 -15.21
C SER A 233 6.49 17.81 -16.18
N LEU A 234 6.65 19.13 -16.33
CA LEU A 234 7.76 19.75 -17.08
C LEU A 234 9.10 19.49 -16.39
N TYR A 235 9.16 19.56 -15.05
CA TYR A 235 10.38 19.28 -14.30
C TYR A 235 10.81 17.81 -14.42
N ALA A 236 9.87 16.88 -14.27
CA ALA A 236 10.17 15.46 -14.33
C ALA A 236 10.69 15.03 -15.71
N HIS A 237 10.12 15.58 -16.79
CA HIS A 237 10.40 15.18 -18.17
C HIS A 237 10.55 16.45 -19.02
N PRO A 238 11.78 16.95 -19.22
CA PRO A 238 12.05 18.13 -20.04
C PRO A 238 11.60 17.91 -21.49
N TYR A 239 10.67 18.75 -21.99
CA TYR A 239 10.05 18.56 -23.33
C TYR A 239 10.66 19.42 -24.44
N GLY A 240 10.39 18.99 -25.69
CA GLY A 240 10.56 19.80 -26.89
C GLY A 240 9.62 21.00 -26.91
N THR A 241 10.08 22.14 -27.45
CA THR A 241 9.22 23.32 -27.65
C THR A 241 7.98 23.01 -28.49
N LYS A 242 8.10 22.11 -29.47
CA LYS A 242 7.00 21.67 -30.34
C LYS A 242 5.81 21.09 -29.57
N GLU A 243 6.04 20.32 -28.52
CA GLU A 243 4.97 19.70 -27.74
C GLU A 243 4.25 20.72 -26.86
N LEU A 244 5.01 21.70 -26.36
CA LEU A 244 4.48 22.83 -25.60
C LEU A 244 3.72 23.82 -26.50
N GLU A 245 4.18 24.04 -27.73
CA GLU A 245 3.48 24.80 -28.77
C GLU A 245 2.18 24.12 -29.19
N LYS A 246 2.20 22.78 -29.37
CA LYS A 246 0.99 21.98 -29.62
C LYS A 246 0.00 22.09 -28.46
N LEU A 247 0.48 22.05 -27.21
CA LEU A 247 -0.39 22.29 -26.06
C LEU A 247 -0.96 23.71 -26.09
N SER A 248 -0.12 24.74 -26.31
CA SER A 248 -0.54 26.14 -26.32
C SER A 248 -1.56 26.46 -27.42
N SER A 249 -1.40 25.90 -28.61
CA SER A 249 -2.35 26.03 -29.72
C SER A 249 -3.67 25.34 -29.39
N ASN A 250 -3.63 24.08 -28.94
CA ASN A 250 -4.82 23.35 -28.51
C ASN A 250 -5.62 24.11 -27.43
N LEU A 251 -4.97 24.82 -26.50
CA LEU A 251 -5.67 25.56 -25.45
C LEU A 251 -6.43 26.79 -25.98
N ARG A 252 -6.06 27.34 -27.15
CA ARG A 252 -6.73 28.50 -27.76
C ARG A 252 -8.03 28.15 -28.49
N GLU A 253 -8.25 26.87 -28.80
CA GLU A 253 -9.41 26.37 -29.56
C GLU A 253 -10.69 26.15 -28.71
N GLY A 254 -10.83 26.79 -27.55
CA GLY A 254 -12.13 26.90 -26.84
C GLY A 254 -12.64 25.67 -26.06
N ALA A 255 -11.77 24.75 -25.64
CA ALA A 255 -12.17 23.63 -24.76
C ALA A 255 -11.67 23.81 -23.33
N ASP A 256 -12.18 22.99 -22.39
CA ASP A 256 -11.75 22.91 -20.98
C ASP A 256 -10.21 22.87 -20.85
N VAL A 257 -9.64 24.04 -20.51
CA VAL A 257 -8.20 24.31 -20.42
C VAL A 257 -7.57 23.41 -19.36
N ALA A 258 -8.26 23.22 -18.23
CA ALA A 258 -7.84 22.35 -17.14
C ALA A 258 -7.75 20.89 -17.60
N LYS A 259 -8.78 20.38 -18.27
CA LYS A 259 -8.81 19.01 -18.80
C LYS A 259 -7.70 18.77 -19.82
N LYS A 260 -7.44 19.73 -20.72
CA LYS A 260 -6.34 19.65 -21.71
C LYS A 260 -4.96 19.60 -21.05
N VAL A 261 -4.73 20.39 -19.99
CA VAL A 261 -3.47 20.37 -19.24
C VAL A 261 -3.31 19.08 -18.43
N MET A 262 -4.38 18.58 -17.80
CA MET A 262 -4.36 17.27 -17.14
C MET A 262 -4.09 16.13 -18.12
N LEU A 263 -4.71 16.16 -19.30
CA LEU A 263 -4.45 15.19 -20.38
C LEU A 263 -3.01 15.22 -20.85
N PHE A 264 -2.42 16.43 -20.99
CA PHE A 264 -1.00 16.56 -21.27
C PHE A 264 -0.17 15.88 -20.17
N CYS A 265 -0.38 16.21 -18.89
CA CYS A 265 0.37 15.58 -17.79
C CYS A 265 0.20 14.06 -17.75
N TYR A 266 -1.02 13.56 -17.99
CA TYR A 266 -1.34 12.14 -18.00
C TYR A 266 -0.69 11.39 -19.16
N SER A 267 -0.62 12.01 -20.34
CA SER A 267 0.01 11.42 -21.53
C SER A 267 1.50 11.11 -21.34
N LYS A 268 2.14 11.77 -20.37
CA LYS A 268 3.58 11.66 -20.07
C LYS A 268 3.87 10.63 -18.98
N LEU A 269 2.85 9.98 -18.43
CA LEU A 269 3.01 8.84 -17.54
C LEU A 269 3.28 7.56 -18.36
N SER A 270 4.13 6.68 -17.82
CA SER A 270 4.27 5.32 -18.35
C SER A 270 2.98 4.53 -18.18
N VAL A 271 2.83 3.43 -18.93
CA VAL A 271 1.67 2.55 -18.83
C VAL A 271 1.48 2.04 -17.39
N HIS A 272 2.58 1.68 -16.71
CA HIS A 272 2.52 1.21 -15.31
C HIS A 272 1.97 2.29 -14.36
N TYR A 273 2.41 3.54 -14.49
CA TYR A 273 1.93 4.64 -13.67
C TYR A 273 0.46 4.97 -13.95
N LYS A 274 0.03 4.89 -15.21
CA LYS A 274 -1.38 5.03 -15.60
C LYS A 274 -2.24 3.94 -14.98
N SER A 275 -1.82 2.68 -15.02
CA SER A 275 -2.57 1.58 -14.41
C SER A 275 -2.70 1.73 -12.89
N CYS A 276 -1.61 2.10 -12.21
CA CYS A 276 -1.63 2.40 -10.77
C CYS A 276 -2.58 3.57 -10.43
N LEU A 277 -2.61 4.60 -11.28
CA LEU A 277 -3.49 5.75 -11.12
C LEU A 277 -4.96 5.40 -11.41
N GLN A 278 -5.23 4.58 -12.41
CA GLN A 278 -6.58 4.07 -12.68
C GLN A 278 -7.08 3.18 -11.53
N TYR A 279 -6.22 2.38 -10.91
CA TYR A 279 -6.60 1.58 -9.73
C TYR A 279 -7.10 2.43 -8.55
N LEU A 280 -6.62 3.67 -8.41
CA LEU A 280 -7.09 4.61 -7.38
C LEU A 280 -8.54 5.06 -7.54
N THR A 281 -9.13 4.89 -8.71
CA THR A 281 -10.56 5.13 -8.93
C THR A 281 -11.44 4.22 -8.08
N THR A 282 -10.91 3.07 -7.64
CA THR A 282 -11.62 2.15 -6.73
C THR A 282 -11.89 2.74 -5.34
N PHE A 283 -11.24 3.85 -4.97
CA PHE A 283 -11.38 4.48 -3.67
C PHE A 283 -12.38 5.65 -3.74
N GLU A 284 -13.68 5.35 -3.85
CA GLU A 284 -14.74 6.35 -3.97
C GLU A 284 -15.02 7.08 -2.64
N ASP A 285 -15.30 6.33 -1.59
CA ASP A 285 -15.81 6.84 -0.31
C ASP A 285 -14.72 7.10 0.74
N GLU A 286 -13.44 7.05 0.36
CA GLU A 286 -12.31 7.19 1.29
C GLU A 286 -11.94 8.67 1.47
N GLU A 287 -11.99 9.15 2.71
CA GLU A 287 -11.39 10.46 3.06
C GLU A 287 -9.87 10.47 2.85
N SER A 288 -9.20 9.32 3.01
CA SER A 288 -7.79 9.17 2.70
C SER A 288 -7.40 7.72 2.45
N VAL A 289 -6.35 7.54 1.65
CA VAL A 289 -5.81 6.24 1.26
C VAL A 289 -4.43 6.05 1.89
N SER A 290 -4.23 4.95 2.61
CA SER A 290 -2.90 4.62 3.15
C SER A 290 -1.93 4.22 2.06
N ARG A 291 -0.77 4.88 2.01
CA ARG A 291 0.30 4.59 1.04
C ARG A 291 0.71 3.12 1.03
N THR A 292 1.02 2.56 2.20
CA THR A 292 1.48 1.16 2.29
C THR A 292 0.39 0.14 1.95
N CYS A 293 -0.87 0.54 2.03
CA CYS A 293 -1.99 -0.31 1.64
C CYS A 293 -2.15 -0.30 0.11
N LEU A 294 -2.07 0.89 -0.48
CA LEU A 294 -2.13 1.10 -1.93
C LEU A 294 -0.99 0.39 -2.65
N VAL A 295 0.26 0.60 -2.22
CA VAL A 295 1.44 -0.03 -2.84
C VAL A 295 1.29 -1.54 -2.87
N ARG A 296 0.92 -2.19 -1.75
CA ARG A 296 0.75 -3.65 -1.71
C ARG A 296 -0.34 -4.17 -2.64
N ARG A 297 -1.40 -3.40 -2.87
CA ARG A 297 -2.44 -3.78 -3.85
C ARG A 297 -1.93 -3.68 -5.26
N TRP A 298 -1.20 -2.63 -5.61
CA TRP A 298 -0.56 -2.53 -6.92
C TRP A 298 0.40 -3.69 -7.18
N LEU A 299 1.13 -4.16 -6.16
CA LEU A 299 1.98 -5.34 -6.29
C LEU A 299 1.16 -6.62 -6.46
N ALA A 300 0.11 -6.80 -5.67
CA ALA A 300 -0.76 -7.98 -5.75
C ALA A 300 -1.48 -8.07 -7.11
N GLU A 301 -1.92 -6.94 -7.66
CA GLU A 301 -2.51 -6.87 -9.00
C GLU A 301 -1.47 -6.92 -10.14
N GLY A 302 -0.17 -6.83 -9.82
CA GLY A 302 0.90 -6.87 -10.83
C GLY A 302 0.99 -5.61 -11.70
N LEU A 303 0.54 -4.46 -11.20
CA LEU A 303 0.54 -3.20 -11.97
C LEU A 303 1.94 -2.57 -12.11
N VAL A 304 2.86 -2.96 -11.23
CA VAL A 304 4.22 -2.44 -11.15
C VAL A 304 5.19 -3.45 -11.77
N SER A 305 6.16 -2.96 -12.56
CA SER A 305 7.25 -3.77 -13.12
C SER A 305 8.61 -3.23 -12.68
N LYS A 306 9.65 -4.08 -12.66
CA LYS A 306 11.04 -3.62 -12.49
C LYS A 306 11.46 -2.95 -13.81
N ASP A 307 11.71 -1.65 -13.80
CA ASP A 307 12.17 -0.94 -14.99
C ASP A 307 13.53 -1.49 -15.47
N GLN A 308 13.64 -1.82 -16.76
CA GLN A 308 14.89 -2.28 -17.40
C GLN A 308 15.87 -1.13 -17.76
N HIS A 309 15.56 0.12 -17.39
CA HIS A 309 16.30 1.31 -17.86
C HIS A 309 17.51 1.70 -16.98
N HIS A 310 17.77 0.97 -15.90
CA HIS A 310 18.99 1.14 -15.11
C HIS A 310 19.81 -0.16 -15.22
N GLY A 311 20.65 -0.22 -16.24
CA GLY A 311 21.67 -1.25 -16.33
C GLY A 311 22.62 -1.14 -15.14
N LEU A 312 22.96 -2.30 -14.59
CA LEU A 312 23.87 -2.54 -13.45
C LEU A 312 23.22 -2.37 -12.06
N ASP A 313 22.32 -3.30 -11.73
CA ASP A 313 22.13 -3.98 -10.42
C ASP A 313 20.74 -4.64 -10.42
N GLU A 314 20.48 -5.53 -11.39
CA GLU A 314 19.16 -6.17 -11.59
C GLU A 314 18.72 -7.06 -10.40
N ASP A 315 19.64 -7.43 -9.50
CA ASP A 315 19.39 -8.42 -8.45
C ASP A 315 18.87 -7.87 -7.11
N ASP A 316 19.07 -6.58 -6.76
CA ASP A 316 18.78 -6.10 -5.38
C ASP A 316 17.52 -5.20 -5.26
N THR A 317 16.91 -4.74 -6.37
CA THR A 317 15.66 -3.96 -6.30
C THR A 317 14.46 -4.87 -6.01
N SER A 318 13.81 -4.68 -4.86
CA SER A 318 12.55 -5.36 -4.52
C SER A 318 11.34 -4.80 -5.29
N MET A 319 10.32 -5.63 -5.45
CA MET A 319 9.02 -5.18 -6.00
C MET A 319 8.38 -4.09 -5.11
N GLU A 320 8.56 -4.15 -3.78
CA GLU A 320 8.09 -3.09 -2.86
C GLU A 320 8.75 -1.74 -3.17
N GLU A 321 10.06 -1.71 -3.49
CA GLU A 321 10.74 -0.49 -3.90
C GLU A 321 10.23 0.05 -5.24
N ALA A 322 9.97 -0.80 -6.23
CA ALA A 322 9.37 -0.37 -7.49
C ALA A 322 7.97 0.25 -7.26
N GLY A 323 7.16 -0.34 -6.37
CA GLY A 323 5.84 0.19 -6.02
C GLY A 323 5.92 1.51 -5.25
N GLU A 324 6.89 1.66 -4.35
CA GLU A 324 7.17 2.92 -3.66
C GLU A 324 7.66 4.01 -4.63
N ARG A 325 8.48 3.69 -5.64
CA ARG A 325 8.88 4.64 -6.69
C ARG A 325 7.68 5.11 -7.51
N CYS A 326 6.79 4.20 -7.90
CA CYS A 326 5.55 4.56 -8.58
C CYS A 326 4.71 5.53 -7.74
N PHE A 327 4.59 5.29 -6.43
CA PHE A 327 3.88 6.19 -5.53
C PHE A 327 4.55 7.56 -5.45
N ASP A 328 5.87 7.59 -5.26
CA ASP A 328 6.63 8.83 -5.13
C ASP A 328 6.59 9.66 -6.43
N GLU A 329 6.59 9.01 -7.60
CA GLU A 329 6.47 9.68 -8.89
C GLU A 329 5.07 10.27 -9.11
N LEU A 330 3.99 9.53 -8.80
CA LEU A 330 2.63 10.06 -8.90
C LEU A 330 2.38 11.21 -7.92
N LEU A 331 2.98 11.14 -6.73
CA LEU A 331 2.99 12.23 -5.74
C LEU A 331 3.78 13.45 -6.26
N PHE A 332 4.96 13.22 -6.82
CA PHE A 332 5.79 14.29 -7.38
C PHE A 332 5.11 15.01 -8.55
N ARG A 333 4.47 14.26 -9.46
CA ARG A 333 3.70 14.79 -10.60
C ARG A 333 2.45 15.57 -10.18
N GLY A 334 2.03 15.43 -8.92
CA GLY A 334 0.88 16.12 -8.36
C GLY A 334 -0.45 15.42 -8.60
N PHE A 335 -0.48 14.17 -9.09
CA PHE A 335 -1.72 13.38 -9.17
C PHE A 335 -2.21 12.95 -7.78
N LEU A 336 -1.28 12.74 -6.85
CA LEU A 336 -1.57 12.47 -5.44
C LEU A 336 -1.33 13.72 -4.60
N CYS A 337 -2.22 13.97 -3.64
CA CYS A 337 -2.08 15.00 -2.62
C CYS A 337 -1.93 14.37 -1.23
N PRO A 338 -1.21 15.00 -0.29
CA PRO A 338 -1.25 14.59 1.12
C PRO A 338 -2.68 14.70 1.66
N ALA A 339 -3.10 13.74 2.48
CA ALA A 339 -4.40 13.82 3.13
C ALA A 339 -4.44 14.95 4.19
N PRO A 340 -5.58 15.64 4.39
CA PRO A 340 -5.74 16.67 5.42
C PRO A 340 -5.36 16.15 6.81
N GLY A 341 -4.66 16.97 7.62
CA GLY A 341 -4.17 16.60 8.95
C GLY A 341 -3.02 15.57 8.97
N HIS A 342 -2.81 14.85 7.86
CA HIS A 342 -1.69 13.94 7.61
C HIS A 342 -0.55 14.58 6.82
N HIS A 343 -0.52 15.91 6.75
CA HIS A 343 0.65 16.67 6.31
C HIS A 343 1.86 16.24 7.14
N PHE A 344 2.75 15.50 6.48
CA PHE A 344 4.07 15.19 6.98
C PHE A 344 5.02 16.22 6.36
N PRO A 345 6.03 16.68 7.11
CA PRO A 345 7.13 17.46 6.54
C PRO A 345 7.63 16.79 5.26
N ARG A 346 7.43 17.45 4.12
CA ARG A 346 7.75 16.88 2.78
C ARG A 346 9.25 16.82 2.55
N SER A 347 9.97 17.74 3.16
CA SER A 347 11.40 17.91 3.00
C SER A 347 12.18 16.82 3.75
N GLY A 348 13.32 16.40 3.19
CA GLY A 348 14.31 15.56 3.89
C GLY A 348 13.97 14.07 4.01
N GLY A 349 13.15 13.52 3.12
CA GLY A 349 12.99 12.06 3.01
C GLY A 349 12.05 11.39 4.01
N LEU A 350 11.25 12.14 4.77
CA LEU A 350 10.13 11.56 5.53
C LEU A 350 9.02 11.12 4.58
N LYS A 351 8.59 9.87 4.73
CA LYS A 351 7.63 9.23 3.83
C LYS A 351 6.18 9.59 4.19
N LEU A 352 5.41 10.03 3.20
CA LEU A 352 3.97 10.33 3.33
C LEU A 352 3.19 9.08 3.80
N LYS A 353 2.30 9.22 4.78
CA LYS A 353 1.53 8.07 5.29
C LYS A 353 0.24 7.81 4.51
N CYS A 354 -0.48 8.89 4.19
CA CYS A 354 -1.79 8.85 3.57
C CYS A 354 -1.89 9.92 2.48
N CYS A 355 -2.60 9.60 1.41
CA CYS A 355 -2.83 10.48 0.27
C CYS A 355 -4.32 10.54 -0.11
N ILE A 356 -4.68 11.55 -0.87
CA ILE A 356 -5.98 11.71 -1.53
C ILE A 356 -5.77 12.00 -3.02
N LEU A 357 -6.81 11.74 -3.81
CA LEU A 357 -6.94 12.29 -5.16
C LEU A 357 -7.79 13.54 -5.06
N ASP A 358 -7.32 14.65 -5.64
CA ASP A 358 -8.13 15.84 -5.81
C ASP A 358 -9.40 15.50 -6.61
N ALA A 359 -10.54 16.13 -6.30
CA ALA A 359 -11.82 15.81 -6.91
C ALA A 359 -11.82 16.00 -8.44
N SER A 360 -11.14 17.05 -8.94
CA SER A 360 -11.01 17.31 -10.38
C SER A 360 -10.16 16.24 -11.07
N VAL A 361 -9.06 15.85 -10.43
CA VAL A 361 -8.17 14.79 -10.91
C VAL A 361 -8.88 13.43 -10.89
N LYS A 362 -9.64 13.12 -9.83
CA LYS A 362 -10.41 11.88 -9.72
C LYS A 362 -11.44 11.74 -10.84
N LYS A 363 -12.20 12.80 -11.10
CA LYS A 363 -13.15 12.85 -12.22
C LYS A 363 -12.43 12.64 -13.55
N PHE A 364 -11.33 13.34 -13.77
CA PHE A 364 -10.51 13.20 -14.98
C PHE A 364 -10.01 11.76 -15.17
N ILE A 365 -9.47 11.11 -14.14
CA ILE A 365 -8.96 9.74 -14.25
C ILE A 365 -10.08 8.73 -14.49
N ASN A 366 -11.28 8.94 -13.91
CA ASN A 366 -12.45 8.13 -14.22
C ASN A 366 -12.85 8.24 -15.71
N ASP A 367 -12.85 9.45 -16.27
CA ASP A 367 -13.11 9.67 -17.70
C ASP A 367 -12.05 8.98 -18.58
N MET A 368 -10.77 9.05 -18.18
CA MET A 368 -9.68 8.39 -18.89
C MET A 368 -9.82 6.86 -18.83
N ALA A 369 -10.17 6.30 -17.68
CA ALA A 369 -10.35 4.86 -17.51
C ALA A 369 -11.50 4.31 -18.37
N ARG A 370 -12.56 5.08 -18.61
CA ARG A 370 -13.66 4.69 -19.51
C ARG A 370 -13.23 4.78 -20.98
N SER A 371 -12.63 5.91 -21.36
CA SER A 371 -12.23 6.18 -22.75
C SER A 371 -11.12 5.25 -23.26
N GLU A 372 -10.05 5.02 -22.49
CA GLU A 372 -8.93 4.15 -22.94
C GLU A 372 -9.32 2.69 -23.11
N ASN A 373 -10.40 2.25 -22.46
CA ASN A 373 -10.91 0.88 -22.56
C ASN A 373 -12.04 0.75 -23.59
N PHE A 374 -12.45 1.83 -24.25
CA PHE A 374 -13.57 1.85 -25.22
C PHE A 374 -14.88 1.28 -24.65
N VAL A 375 -15.09 1.37 -23.34
CA VAL A 375 -16.31 0.90 -22.65
C VAL A 375 -17.05 2.09 -22.05
N ALA A 376 -18.39 2.05 -22.07
CA ALA A 376 -19.21 3.06 -21.41
C ALA A 376 -18.99 3.08 -19.88
N ASP A 377 -18.73 1.91 -19.31
CA ASP A 377 -18.46 1.67 -17.90
C ASP A 377 -16.97 1.43 -17.62
N VAL A 378 -16.57 1.53 -16.35
CA VAL A 378 -15.21 1.20 -15.91
C VAL A 378 -14.89 -0.29 -16.18
N PRO A 379 -13.61 -0.63 -16.44
CA PRO A 379 -13.18 -2.02 -16.66
C PRO A 379 -13.75 -2.99 -15.64
N THR A 380 -14.17 -4.18 -16.07
CA THR A 380 -14.85 -5.19 -15.22
C THR A 380 -14.07 -5.51 -13.95
N HIS A 381 -12.74 -5.61 -14.03
CA HIS A 381 -11.88 -5.81 -12.87
C HIS A 381 -11.98 -4.65 -11.85
N LEU A 382 -11.91 -3.40 -12.31
CA LEU A 382 -12.06 -2.22 -11.44
C LEU A 382 -13.48 -2.12 -10.88
N ARG A 383 -14.50 -2.49 -11.68
CA ARG A 383 -15.90 -2.57 -11.23
C ARG A 383 -16.07 -3.54 -10.07
N HIS A 384 -15.53 -4.76 -10.18
CA HIS A 384 -15.58 -5.72 -9.08
C HIS A 384 -14.86 -5.20 -7.82
N GLN A 385 -13.71 -4.52 -7.97
CA GLN A 385 -13.01 -3.91 -6.83
C GLN A 385 -13.83 -2.78 -6.19
N LEU A 386 -14.49 -1.95 -6.99
CA LEU A 386 -15.42 -0.92 -6.52
C LEU A 386 -16.59 -1.53 -5.73
N ASP A 387 -17.27 -2.53 -6.29
CA ASP A 387 -18.41 -3.19 -5.68
C ASP A 387 -18.04 -3.83 -4.33
N ILE A 388 -16.94 -4.60 -4.30
CA ILE A 388 -16.41 -5.21 -3.07
C ILE A 388 -16.14 -4.14 -2.00
N ARG A 389 -15.49 -3.02 -2.36
CA ARG A 389 -15.18 -1.95 -1.41
C ARG A 389 -16.43 -1.25 -0.89
N ARG A 390 -17.38 -0.95 -1.78
CA ARG A 390 -18.65 -0.30 -1.44
C ARG A 390 -19.42 -1.14 -0.45
N TRP A 391 -19.52 -2.45 -0.69
CA TRP A 391 -20.19 -3.38 0.22
C TRP A 391 -19.42 -3.56 1.53
N ALA A 392 -18.10 -3.77 1.47
CA ALA A 392 -17.28 -3.93 2.67
C ALA A 392 -17.32 -2.71 3.61
N ARG A 393 -17.69 -1.53 3.11
CA ARG A 393 -17.79 -0.28 3.90
C ARG A 393 -19.22 0.14 4.23
N ARG A 394 -20.22 -0.61 3.78
CA ARG A 394 -21.62 -0.32 4.11
C ARG A 394 -21.79 -0.46 5.62
N ARG A 395 -22.06 0.66 6.30
CA ARG A 395 -22.42 0.66 7.72
C ARG A 395 -23.88 0.21 7.83
N GLU A 396 -24.16 -0.80 8.64
CA GLU A 396 -25.53 -1.10 9.03
C GLU A 396 -26.05 0.11 9.83
N LEU A 397 -27.21 0.64 9.45
CA LEU A 397 -27.97 1.51 10.35
C LEU A 397 -28.30 0.69 11.61
N PRO A 398 -28.25 1.27 12.82
CA PRO A 398 -28.66 0.55 14.02
C PRO A 398 -30.09 0.04 13.81
N GLN A 399 -30.26 -1.29 13.75
CA GLN A 399 -31.59 -1.86 13.95
C GLN A 399 -31.98 -1.52 15.38
N GLU A 400 -33.07 -0.76 15.55
CA GLU A 400 -33.70 -0.59 16.85
C GLU A 400 -33.89 -1.97 17.48
N GLN A 401 -33.39 -2.12 18.69
CA GLN A 401 -33.40 -3.37 19.44
C GLN A 401 -34.83 -3.76 19.80
N HIS A 402 -35.51 -4.49 18.90
CA HIS A 402 -36.64 -5.32 19.33
C HIS A 402 -36.08 -6.50 20.13
N LYS A 403 -36.16 -6.40 21.46
CA LYS A 403 -35.89 -7.49 22.41
C LYS A 403 -36.64 -8.75 21.95
N PRO A 404 -35.96 -9.89 21.69
CA PRO A 404 -36.66 -11.14 21.43
C PRO A 404 -37.24 -11.63 22.76
N ARG A 405 -38.58 -11.66 22.83
CA ARG A 405 -39.31 -12.32 23.91
C ARG A 405 -39.29 -13.81 23.59
N TRP A 406 -38.45 -14.56 24.29
CA TRP A 406 -38.43 -16.01 24.21
C TRP A 406 -39.69 -16.59 24.86
N THR A 407 -40.38 -17.49 24.16
CA THR A 407 -41.16 -18.57 24.79
C THR A 407 -41.04 -19.85 23.95
N GLN A 408 -41.07 -20.97 24.68
CA GLN A 408 -40.65 -22.33 24.35
C GLN A 408 -41.50 -23.09 23.33
N SER A 409 -40.83 -24.01 22.61
CA SER A 409 -41.20 -25.42 22.32
C SER A 409 -42.50 -25.67 21.54
N THR A 410 -42.58 -26.52 20.50
CA THR A 410 -42.25 -27.96 20.47
C THR A 410 -42.43 -28.50 19.04
N ILE A 411 -41.66 -29.53 18.60
CA ILE A 411 -41.96 -30.55 17.54
C ILE A 411 -42.06 -30.03 16.08
N CYS A 412 -41.65 -30.68 14.98
CA CYS A 412 -40.83 -31.86 14.62
C CYS A 412 -40.80 -31.95 13.07
N CYS A 413 -39.70 -32.48 12.54
CA CYS A 413 -39.41 -33.22 11.28
C CYS A 413 -39.94 -32.86 9.88
N CYS A 414 -38.99 -33.00 8.94
CA CYS A 414 -39.07 -33.70 7.64
C CYS A 414 -39.34 -32.86 6.35
N TYR A 415 -38.37 -32.95 5.43
CA TYR A 415 -38.40 -32.87 3.94
C TYR A 415 -39.22 -31.74 3.22
N CYS A 416 -38.50 -30.91 2.44
CA CYS A 416 -38.94 -29.78 1.58
C CYS A 416 -39.93 -30.20 0.43
N PRO A 417 -40.49 -29.32 -0.49
CA PRO A 417 -40.25 -27.88 -0.79
C PRO A 417 -41.45 -26.96 -1.31
N VAL A 418 -41.53 -25.68 -0.84
CA VAL A 418 -42.02 -24.38 -1.44
C VAL A 418 -43.44 -24.22 -2.10
N PRO A 419 -43.93 -22.99 -2.47
CA PRO A 419 -44.69 -21.94 -1.75
C PRO A 419 -46.16 -21.73 -2.21
N ARG A 420 -47.01 -21.06 -1.38
CA ARG A 420 -48.04 -20.11 -1.87
C ARG A 420 -48.32 -18.98 -0.87
N ILE A 421 -48.53 -17.79 -1.44
CA ILE A 421 -48.63 -16.48 -0.81
C ILE A 421 -50.11 -16.06 -0.61
N ILE A 422 -50.32 -15.11 0.31
CA ILE A 422 -51.34 -14.03 0.41
C ILE A 422 -52.60 -14.35 1.24
N LYS A 423 -52.80 -13.61 2.34
CA LYS A 423 -53.76 -12.48 2.41
C LYS A 423 -53.57 -11.59 3.65
N ALA A 424 -53.53 -10.29 3.36
CA ALA A 424 -53.63 -9.19 4.31
C ALA A 424 -55.11 -8.87 4.62
N THR A 425 -55.39 -8.34 5.81
CA THR A 425 -56.65 -7.63 6.14
C THR A 425 -56.38 -6.43 7.05
N THR A 426 -56.40 -5.25 6.43
CA THR A 426 -57.10 -3.98 6.78
C THR A 426 -57.16 -3.43 8.21
N ALA A 427 -56.61 -2.22 8.42
CA ALA A 427 -57.31 -0.95 8.78
C ALA A 427 -56.26 0.16 9.06
N ASP A 428 -56.05 1.14 8.17
CA ASP A 428 -56.64 2.52 8.19
C ASP A 428 -55.94 3.45 9.22
N HIS A 429 -55.05 4.41 8.91
CA HIS A 429 -55.23 5.62 8.09
C HIS A 429 -53.88 6.27 7.67
N GLY A 430 -53.79 6.68 6.40
CA GLY A 430 -53.33 8.03 5.99
C GLY A 430 -51.85 8.46 6.06
N ARG A 431 -51.09 8.21 4.97
CA ARG A 431 -50.40 9.21 4.11
C ARG A 431 -49.08 8.66 3.50
N GLY A 432 -49.27 7.97 2.37
CA GLY A 432 -48.41 7.96 1.18
C GLY A 432 -46.88 7.91 1.29
N SER A 433 -46.32 6.69 1.27
CA SER A 433 -45.20 6.34 0.39
C SER A 433 -45.30 4.85 0.04
N ASN A 434 -45.11 4.53 -1.24
CA ASN A 434 -45.22 3.17 -1.79
C ASN A 434 -44.21 2.22 -1.12
N ILE A 435 -44.70 1.25 -0.34
CA ILE A 435 -43.89 0.20 0.33
C ILE A 435 -43.87 -1.11 -0.48
N ASN A 436 -43.94 -1.04 -1.82
CA ASN A 436 -43.88 -2.21 -2.69
C ASN A 436 -42.83 -2.06 -3.80
N ASP A 437 -41.66 -1.50 -3.46
CA ASP A 437 -40.46 -1.67 -4.29
C ASP A 437 -39.73 -2.96 -3.85
N PRO A 438 -39.57 -3.98 -4.72
CA PRO A 438 -38.79 -5.18 -4.42
C PRO A 438 -37.30 -4.91 -4.12
N LEU A 439 -36.82 -3.68 -4.30
CA LEU A 439 -35.41 -3.29 -4.17
C LEU A 439 -34.95 -2.92 -2.75
N LEU A 440 -35.78 -3.09 -1.71
CA LEU A 440 -35.44 -2.69 -0.33
C LEU A 440 -35.20 -3.85 0.65
N GLN A 441 -34.99 -5.08 0.19
CA GLN A 441 -34.28 -6.07 1.02
C GLN A 441 -32.77 -5.82 0.89
N LEU A 442 -32.24 -4.94 1.74
CA LEU A 442 -30.80 -4.73 1.82
C LEU A 442 -30.15 -6.03 2.33
N HIS A 443 -29.62 -6.84 1.42
CA HIS A 443 -28.89 -8.05 1.78
C HIS A 443 -27.69 -7.69 2.63
N HIS A 444 -27.33 -8.58 3.56
CA HIS A 444 -26.18 -8.37 4.42
C HIS A 444 -24.91 -8.21 3.56
N PRO A 445 -24.01 -7.24 3.83
CA PRO A 445 -22.92 -6.89 2.91
C PRO A 445 -22.03 -8.08 2.49
N MET A 446 -21.80 -9.01 3.41
CA MET A 446 -21.04 -10.23 3.11
C MET A 446 -21.75 -11.18 2.15
N ASP A 447 -23.09 -11.23 2.16
CA ASP A 447 -23.85 -12.08 1.25
C ASP A 447 -23.77 -11.54 -0.19
N GLU A 448 -23.80 -10.21 -0.35
CA GLU A 448 -23.56 -9.55 -1.64
C GLU A 448 -22.16 -9.86 -2.18
N ILE A 449 -21.13 -9.73 -1.33
CA ILE A 449 -19.75 -10.07 -1.70
C ILE A 449 -19.63 -11.55 -2.08
N VAL A 450 -20.16 -12.47 -1.26
CA VAL A 450 -20.10 -13.91 -1.55
C VAL A 450 -20.86 -14.26 -2.84
N THR A 451 -21.97 -13.58 -3.11
CA THR A 451 -22.75 -13.76 -4.35
C THR A 451 -21.96 -13.30 -5.57
N LEU A 452 -21.32 -12.13 -5.49
CA LEU A 452 -20.42 -11.65 -6.54
C LEU A 452 -19.27 -12.63 -6.77
N LEU A 453 -18.60 -13.08 -5.71
CA LEU A 453 -17.50 -14.06 -5.81
C LEU A 453 -17.94 -15.38 -6.45
N ARG A 454 -19.16 -15.83 -6.18
CA ARG A 454 -19.74 -17.05 -6.80
C ARG A 454 -20.05 -16.84 -8.28
N GLY A 455 -20.42 -15.62 -8.67
CA GLY A 455 -20.75 -15.26 -10.05
C GLY A 455 -19.52 -14.92 -10.93
N LEU A 456 -18.31 -14.90 -10.36
CA LEU A 456 -17.10 -14.64 -11.14
C LEU A 456 -16.86 -15.78 -12.15
N PRO A 457 -16.50 -15.47 -13.41
CA PRO A 457 -16.12 -16.49 -14.40
C PRO A 457 -14.97 -17.37 -13.89
N THR A 458 -14.92 -18.63 -14.33
CA THR A 458 -13.86 -19.58 -13.95
C THR A 458 -12.46 -19.10 -14.34
N GLU A 459 -12.35 -18.29 -15.38
CA GLU A 459 -11.11 -17.73 -15.88
C GLU A 459 -10.71 -16.45 -15.13
N TYR A 460 -11.64 -15.82 -14.40
CA TYR A 460 -11.39 -14.58 -13.70
C TYR A 460 -10.56 -14.82 -12.44
N ARG A 461 -9.37 -14.21 -12.40
CA ARG A 461 -8.46 -14.29 -11.26
C ARG A 461 -8.59 -13.07 -10.38
N LEU A 462 -9.18 -13.24 -9.20
CA LEU A 462 -9.18 -12.22 -8.16
C LEU A 462 -7.86 -12.27 -7.39
N ASN A 463 -7.06 -11.19 -7.43
CA ASN A 463 -5.81 -11.08 -6.68
C ASN A 463 -5.97 -10.36 -5.34
N VAL A 464 -6.79 -9.29 -5.31
CA VAL A 464 -7.01 -8.46 -4.13
C VAL A 464 -8.43 -8.62 -3.61
N LEU A 465 -8.57 -8.91 -2.32
CA LEU A 465 -9.82 -8.87 -1.58
C LEU A 465 -9.63 -8.05 -0.29
N ASP A 466 -10.12 -6.81 -0.29
CA ASP A 466 -10.12 -5.94 0.90
C ASP A 466 -11.50 -5.92 1.55
N LEU A 467 -11.66 -6.70 2.62
CA LEU A 467 -12.86 -6.72 3.47
C LEU A 467 -12.72 -5.76 4.66
N GLY A 468 -11.78 -4.81 4.60
CA GLY A 468 -11.46 -3.94 5.71
C GLY A 468 -12.63 -3.07 6.15
N GLY A 469 -13.03 -3.20 7.42
CA GLY A 469 -14.17 -2.50 8.01
C GLY A 469 -15.53 -3.18 7.80
N CYS A 470 -15.57 -4.35 7.15
CA CYS A 470 -16.82 -5.07 6.89
C CYS A 470 -17.46 -5.61 8.17
N VAL A 471 -18.76 -5.37 8.30
CA VAL A 471 -19.60 -5.84 9.41
C VAL A 471 -20.16 -7.23 9.10
N GLY A 472 -20.31 -8.05 10.14
CA GLY A 472 -20.91 -9.39 10.07
C GLY A 472 -20.13 -10.42 9.24
N LEU A 473 -18.83 -10.22 9.08
CA LEU A 473 -17.92 -11.23 8.54
C LEU A 473 -17.83 -12.45 9.48
N LYS A 474 -18.49 -13.55 9.09
CA LYS A 474 -18.50 -14.83 9.82
C LYS A 474 -17.42 -15.78 9.33
N MET A 475 -17.09 -16.77 10.17
CA MET A 475 -16.15 -17.84 9.84
C MET A 475 -16.54 -18.60 8.57
N SER A 476 -17.84 -18.90 8.39
CA SER A 476 -18.36 -19.58 7.19
C SER A 476 -18.10 -18.80 5.90
N HIS A 477 -18.14 -17.45 5.96
CA HIS A 477 -17.81 -16.62 4.81
C HIS A 477 -16.34 -16.75 4.44
N LEU A 478 -15.43 -16.69 5.42
CA LEU A 478 -13.99 -16.88 5.19
C LEU A 478 -13.69 -18.26 4.59
N GLU A 479 -14.38 -19.29 5.09
CA GLU A 479 -14.26 -20.64 4.55
C GLU A 479 -14.73 -20.75 3.09
N ASN A 480 -15.80 -20.06 2.72
CA ASN A 480 -16.28 -20.03 1.34
C ASN A 480 -15.34 -19.24 0.45
N ILE A 481 -14.86 -18.08 0.90
CA ILE A 481 -13.91 -17.25 0.16
C ILE A 481 -12.64 -18.06 -0.18
N CYS A 482 -12.08 -18.77 0.81
CA CYS A 482 -10.90 -19.62 0.60
C CYS A 482 -11.09 -20.69 -0.47
N LYS A 483 -12.32 -21.21 -0.61
CA LYS A 483 -12.68 -22.20 -1.64
C LYS A 483 -12.90 -21.59 -3.02
N MET A 484 -13.57 -20.43 -3.07
CA MET A 484 -14.01 -19.80 -4.32
C MET A 484 -12.87 -19.07 -5.04
N VAL A 485 -11.96 -18.43 -4.29
CA VAL A 485 -10.89 -17.59 -4.85
C VAL A 485 -9.50 -17.99 -4.32
N PRO A 486 -9.00 -19.19 -4.64
CA PRO A 486 -7.67 -19.65 -4.19
C PRO A 486 -6.50 -18.87 -4.82
N SER A 487 -6.75 -18.09 -5.88
CA SER A 487 -5.75 -17.25 -6.56
C SER A 487 -5.37 -15.98 -5.81
N LEU A 488 -6.00 -15.68 -4.66
CA LEU A 488 -5.76 -14.45 -3.92
C LEU A 488 -4.29 -14.26 -3.54
N LYS A 489 -3.80 -13.04 -3.78
CA LYS A 489 -2.46 -12.56 -3.37
C LYS A 489 -2.54 -11.58 -2.21
N TYR A 490 -3.66 -10.89 -2.03
CA TYR A 490 -3.87 -9.93 -0.95
C TYR A 490 -5.24 -10.15 -0.30
N LEU A 491 -5.24 -10.39 1.01
CA LEU A 491 -6.45 -10.46 1.82
C LEU A 491 -6.32 -9.50 3.01
N SER A 492 -7.25 -8.55 3.10
CA SER A 492 -7.35 -7.68 4.27
C SER A 492 -8.67 -7.92 4.99
N LEU A 493 -8.56 -8.30 6.26
CA LEU A 493 -9.67 -8.41 7.21
C LEU A 493 -9.61 -7.28 8.24
N ARG A 494 -8.86 -6.22 7.94
CA ARG A 494 -8.53 -5.19 8.94
C ARG A 494 -9.79 -4.51 9.48
N LYS A 495 -9.82 -4.10 10.75
CA LYS A 495 -10.98 -3.40 11.34
C LYS A 495 -12.31 -4.19 11.23
N THR A 496 -12.24 -5.52 11.11
CA THR A 496 -13.43 -6.40 11.19
C THR A 496 -13.53 -6.99 12.58
N ASN A 497 -14.70 -7.53 12.92
CA ASN A 497 -14.96 -8.19 14.19
C ASN A 497 -14.53 -9.67 14.24
N VAL A 498 -13.82 -10.17 13.22
CA VAL A 498 -13.35 -11.55 13.14
C VAL A 498 -12.42 -11.88 14.31
N SER A 499 -12.66 -13.03 14.95
CA SER A 499 -11.88 -13.53 16.09
C SER A 499 -11.03 -14.76 15.77
N GLN A 500 -11.34 -15.49 14.69
CA GLN A 500 -10.63 -16.71 14.29
C GLN A 500 -10.44 -16.80 12.77
N LEU A 501 -9.42 -17.54 12.36
CA LEU A 501 -9.13 -17.82 10.96
C LEU A 501 -9.34 -19.31 10.66
N PRO A 502 -10.00 -19.69 9.54
CA PRO A 502 -10.25 -21.10 9.23
C PRO A 502 -8.99 -21.82 8.75
N LYS A 503 -8.91 -23.14 9.00
CA LYS A 503 -7.83 -23.98 8.42
C LYS A 503 -7.81 -23.94 6.88
N LYS A 504 -8.94 -23.64 6.25
CA LYS A 504 -9.06 -23.44 4.80
C LYS A 504 -8.23 -22.27 4.27
N MET A 505 -7.72 -21.39 5.12
CA MET A 505 -6.71 -20.39 4.74
C MET A 505 -5.50 -21.03 4.03
N ASN A 506 -5.18 -22.30 4.34
CA ASN A 506 -4.13 -23.06 3.68
C ASN A 506 -4.38 -23.35 2.18
N GLN A 507 -5.60 -23.11 1.69
CA GLN A 507 -5.95 -23.21 0.26
C GLN A 507 -5.50 -21.97 -0.53
N LEU A 508 -5.19 -20.87 0.14
CA LEU A 508 -4.71 -19.63 -0.48
C LEU A 508 -3.20 -19.73 -0.73
N LEU A 509 -2.81 -20.60 -1.65
CA LEU A 509 -1.41 -20.95 -1.91
C LEU A 509 -0.57 -19.78 -2.43
N HIS A 510 -1.20 -18.79 -3.06
CA HIS A 510 -0.57 -17.61 -3.64
C HIS A 510 -0.63 -16.36 -2.74
N LEU A 511 -1.12 -16.49 -1.50
CA LEU A 511 -1.35 -15.34 -0.64
C LEU A 511 -0.03 -14.70 -0.19
N GLU A 512 0.23 -13.48 -0.67
CA GLU A 512 1.43 -12.71 -0.37
C GLU A 512 1.23 -11.75 0.81
N THR A 513 0.02 -11.22 0.99
CA THR A 513 -0.31 -10.29 2.08
C THR A 513 -1.55 -10.74 2.84
N LEU A 514 -1.38 -10.93 4.15
CA LEU A 514 -2.48 -11.11 5.10
C LEU A 514 -2.50 -9.94 6.09
N ASP A 515 -3.55 -9.12 6.02
CA ASP A 515 -3.75 -7.96 6.90
C ASP A 515 -4.92 -8.21 7.85
N ILE A 516 -4.60 -8.57 9.09
CA ILE A 516 -5.55 -8.83 10.18
C ILE A 516 -5.42 -7.78 11.30
N ARG A 517 -4.92 -6.59 10.98
CA ARG A 517 -4.80 -5.49 11.93
C ARG A 517 -6.16 -5.03 12.43
N ASP A 518 -6.21 -4.55 13.67
CA ASP A 518 -7.45 -4.02 14.25
C ASP A 518 -8.61 -5.05 14.25
N THR A 519 -8.29 -6.35 14.40
CA THR A 519 -9.27 -7.44 14.55
C THR A 519 -9.26 -8.00 15.98
N ASN A 520 -10.09 -9.02 16.23
CA ASN A 520 -10.08 -9.80 17.47
C ASN A 520 -9.28 -11.11 17.35
N ILE A 521 -8.50 -11.29 16.27
CA ILE A 521 -7.66 -12.46 16.07
C ILE A 521 -6.42 -12.36 16.97
N ARG A 522 -6.25 -13.32 17.89
CA ARG A 522 -5.20 -13.31 18.93
C ARG A 522 -4.62 -14.71 19.16
N GLY A 523 -3.51 -14.78 19.91
CA GLY A 523 -2.95 -16.02 20.43
C GLY A 523 -2.58 -17.03 19.33
N ALA A 524 -2.99 -18.29 19.51
CA ALA A 524 -2.63 -19.39 18.63
C ALA A 524 -3.41 -19.48 17.30
N ALA A 525 -4.14 -18.42 16.89
CA ALA A 525 -4.97 -18.43 15.68
C ALA A 525 -4.20 -18.79 14.39
N MET A 526 -2.89 -18.52 14.34
CA MET A 526 -2.03 -18.85 13.20
C MET A 526 -1.36 -20.23 13.29
N ARG A 527 -1.57 -21.00 14.37
CA ARG A 527 -0.86 -22.28 14.61
C ARG A 527 -1.09 -23.31 13.51
N GLY A 528 -2.31 -23.37 12.96
CA GLY A 528 -2.71 -24.31 11.91
C GLY A 528 -2.67 -23.74 10.49
N ILE A 529 -2.12 -22.54 10.31
CA ILE A 529 -2.14 -21.81 9.04
C ILE A 529 -0.73 -21.76 8.45
N PHE A 530 -0.61 -22.20 7.20
CA PHE A 530 0.64 -22.36 6.47
C PHE A 530 0.50 -21.68 5.10
N LEU A 531 1.14 -20.52 4.97
CA LEU A 531 1.08 -19.68 3.77
C LEU A 531 2.51 -19.50 3.25
N ASN A 532 2.92 -20.34 2.30
CA ASN A 532 4.32 -20.43 1.85
C ASN A 532 4.77 -19.19 1.05
N GLU A 533 3.85 -18.56 0.32
CA GLU A 533 4.10 -17.37 -0.49
C GLU A 533 3.96 -16.05 0.30
N LEU A 534 3.70 -16.13 1.62
CA LEU A 534 3.43 -14.96 2.45
C LEU A 534 4.67 -14.08 2.59
N LYS A 535 4.57 -12.85 2.08
CA LYS A 535 5.58 -11.79 2.20
C LYS A 535 5.28 -10.83 3.34
N HIS A 536 3.99 -10.61 3.63
CA HIS A 536 3.54 -9.62 4.61
C HIS A 536 2.50 -10.21 5.56
N LEU A 537 2.87 -10.29 6.83
CA LEU A 537 1.93 -10.54 7.93
C LEU A 537 1.75 -9.27 8.75
N LEU A 538 0.57 -8.67 8.65
CA LEU A 538 0.22 -7.45 9.38
C LEU A 538 -0.78 -7.80 10.48
N VAL A 539 -0.30 -7.80 11.73
CA VAL A 539 -1.11 -8.10 12.91
C VAL A 539 -1.09 -6.95 13.92
N GLY A 540 -1.91 -7.11 14.95
CA GLY A 540 -2.02 -6.19 16.08
C GLY A 540 -2.94 -5.00 15.82
N ARG A 541 -3.24 -4.26 16.90
CA ARG A 541 -4.02 -3.03 16.84
C ARG A 541 -3.10 -1.84 16.57
N ASN A 542 -3.50 -0.96 15.64
CA ASN A 542 -2.96 0.38 15.58
C ASN A 542 -3.52 1.14 16.78
N ILE A 543 -2.77 1.17 17.87
CA ILE A 543 -3.09 2.04 19.00
C ILE A 543 -2.93 3.49 18.54
N ILE A 544 -4.02 4.06 18.03
CA ILE A 544 -4.23 5.50 17.99
C ILE A 544 -4.82 5.81 19.36
N PRO A 545 -4.12 6.55 20.23
CA PRO A 545 -4.67 6.91 21.52
C PRO A 545 -5.87 7.82 21.29
N ASP A 546 -7.06 7.28 21.43
CA ASP A 546 -8.24 8.09 21.73
C ASP A 546 -8.18 8.51 23.20
N ALA A 547 -8.85 9.60 23.55
CA ALA A 547 -8.74 10.25 24.85
C ALA A 547 -9.43 9.47 25.99
N SER A 548 -10.25 8.45 25.70
CA SER A 548 -11.29 7.99 26.62
C SER A 548 -11.08 6.68 27.39
N HIS A 549 -10.06 5.85 27.13
CA HIS A 549 -9.97 4.53 27.79
C HIS A 549 -8.62 4.24 28.44
N ARG A 550 -8.56 4.36 29.78
CA ARG A 550 -7.38 4.06 30.62
C ARG A 550 -7.31 2.59 31.10
N ALA A 551 -8.40 1.84 31.07
CA ALA A 551 -8.44 0.48 31.62
C ALA A 551 -8.02 -0.62 30.60
N ASP A 552 -8.19 -0.36 29.30
CA ASP A 552 -8.04 -1.39 28.25
C ASP A 552 -6.63 -1.46 27.64
N GLU A 553 -5.69 -0.60 28.02
CA GLU A 553 -4.36 -0.54 27.38
C GLU A 553 -3.55 -1.82 27.61
N ALA A 554 -3.54 -2.38 28.84
CA ALA A 554 -2.84 -3.63 29.14
C ALA A 554 -3.39 -4.83 28.33
N GLU A 555 -4.71 -4.89 28.13
CA GLU A 555 -5.39 -5.95 27.37
C GLU A 555 -5.34 -5.74 25.85
N ALA A 556 -5.32 -4.49 25.38
CA ALA A 556 -5.16 -4.14 23.97
C ALA A 556 -3.73 -4.40 23.46
N LEU A 557 -2.72 -4.32 24.33
CA LEU A 557 -1.30 -4.54 23.99
C LEU A 557 -0.93 -6.03 23.81
N LEU A 558 -1.74 -6.94 24.37
CA LEU A 558 -1.62 -8.40 24.23
C LEU A 558 -2.53 -8.98 23.13
N SER A 559 -3.22 -8.11 22.39
CA SER A 559 -4.18 -8.48 21.34
C SER A 559 -3.53 -8.86 20.00
N THR A 560 -2.48 -9.68 20.03
CA THR A 560 -1.77 -10.10 18.82
C THR A 560 -1.69 -11.62 18.71
N VAL A 561 -1.24 -12.10 17.55
CA VAL A 561 -1.03 -13.52 17.29
C VAL A 561 0.38 -13.94 17.71
N LEU A 562 0.50 -15.18 18.17
CA LEU A 562 1.79 -15.83 18.38
C LEU A 562 2.52 -15.97 17.04
N MET A 563 3.85 -15.99 17.10
CA MET A 563 4.71 -16.24 15.95
C MET A 563 4.24 -17.50 15.21
N PRO A 564 3.87 -17.42 13.92
CA PRO A 564 3.43 -18.58 13.18
C PRO A 564 4.53 -19.66 13.16
N PRO A 565 4.18 -20.95 13.34
CA PRO A 565 5.16 -22.04 13.41
C PRO A 565 5.86 -22.31 12.07
N LYS A 566 5.25 -21.92 10.95
CA LYS A 566 5.89 -21.97 9.62
C LYS A 566 5.76 -20.60 8.96
N ILE A 567 6.91 -20.00 8.69
CA ILE A 567 7.02 -18.73 7.97
C ILE A 567 7.87 -19.01 6.73
N GLY A 568 7.38 -18.60 5.56
CA GLY A 568 8.11 -18.75 4.31
C GLY A 568 9.38 -17.89 4.28
N ASN A 569 10.37 -18.33 3.50
CA ASN A 569 11.61 -17.57 3.26
C ASN A 569 11.40 -16.27 2.46
N LYS A 570 10.22 -16.10 1.83
CA LYS A 570 9.81 -14.90 1.10
C LYS A 570 9.34 -13.76 2.01
N MET A 571 9.38 -13.92 3.33
CA MET A 571 8.89 -12.95 4.29
C MET A 571 9.70 -11.63 4.25
N GLU A 572 9.01 -10.52 4.03
CA GLU A 572 9.56 -9.16 3.98
C GLU A 572 9.12 -8.32 5.20
N ILE A 573 7.90 -8.57 5.71
CA ILE A 573 7.30 -7.81 6.81
C ILE A 573 6.60 -8.74 7.81
N LEU A 574 7.12 -8.75 9.03
CA LEU A 574 6.43 -9.27 10.21
C LEU A 574 6.11 -8.09 11.11
N ARG A 575 4.83 -7.80 11.38
CA ARG A 575 4.45 -6.66 12.22
C ARG A 575 3.68 -7.11 13.45
N HIS A 576 4.27 -6.88 14.62
CA HIS A 576 3.68 -7.03 15.96
C HIS A 576 3.30 -8.48 16.33
N VAL A 577 4.07 -9.47 15.87
CA VAL A 577 3.87 -10.87 16.29
C VAL A 577 4.42 -11.11 17.70
N GLN A 578 3.73 -11.91 18.50
CA GLN A 578 4.17 -12.26 19.86
C GLN A 578 5.10 -13.47 19.84
N ILE A 579 6.25 -13.33 20.47
CA ILE A 579 7.18 -14.42 20.75
C ILE A 579 6.64 -15.20 21.95
N THR A 580 6.67 -16.53 21.86
CA THR A 580 6.25 -17.41 22.96
C THR A 580 7.30 -17.44 24.05
N ASP A 581 6.85 -17.53 25.30
CA ASP A 581 7.74 -17.59 26.45
C ASP A 581 8.44 -18.98 26.55
N GLY A 582 9.43 -19.09 27.44
CA GLY A 582 10.27 -20.29 27.59
C GLY A 582 11.28 -20.54 26.46
N GLN A 583 11.63 -21.82 26.26
CA GLN A 583 12.63 -22.28 25.28
C GLN A 583 12.22 -22.05 23.82
N GLU A 584 10.91 -21.98 23.54
CA GLU A 584 10.40 -21.81 22.17
C GLU A 584 10.77 -20.44 21.57
N ALA A 585 11.02 -19.43 22.40
CA ALA A 585 11.52 -18.12 21.98
C ALA A 585 12.81 -18.24 21.15
N TYR A 586 13.71 -19.17 21.54
CA TYR A 586 14.95 -19.48 20.84
C TYR A 586 14.70 -19.86 19.38
N HIS A 587 13.86 -20.86 19.17
CA HIS A 587 13.55 -21.36 17.83
C HIS A 587 12.82 -20.31 16.97
N GLN A 588 11.94 -19.50 17.58
CA GLN A 588 11.21 -18.46 16.87
C GLN A 588 12.11 -17.33 16.39
N LEU A 589 12.95 -16.76 17.27
CA LEU A 589 13.84 -15.66 16.93
C LEU A 589 15.00 -16.12 16.04
N LEU A 590 15.52 -17.34 16.25
CA LEU A 590 16.51 -17.92 15.36
C LEU A 590 15.97 -18.04 13.92
N ARG A 591 14.71 -18.45 13.76
CA ARG A 591 14.07 -18.52 12.44
C ARG A 591 13.94 -17.14 11.78
N VAL A 592 13.57 -16.12 12.55
CA VAL A 592 13.54 -14.72 12.07
C VAL A 592 14.93 -14.29 11.60
N ALA A 593 15.99 -14.72 12.30
CA ALA A 593 17.37 -14.43 11.94
C ALA A 593 17.82 -15.08 10.61
N TYR A 594 17.05 -16.00 10.02
CA TYR A 594 17.31 -16.59 8.70
C TYR A 594 16.43 -16.01 7.58
N LEU A 595 15.55 -15.05 7.89
CA LEU A 595 14.74 -14.37 6.87
C LEU A 595 15.57 -13.29 6.17
N GLU A 596 16.18 -13.62 5.03
CA GLU A 596 17.10 -12.74 4.29
C GLU A 596 16.40 -11.53 3.64
N ARG A 597 15.10 -11.65 3.35
CA ARG A 597 14.31 -10.57 2.73
C ARG A 597 13.63 -9.67 3.75
N LEU A 598 13.77 -9.96 5.05
CA LEU A 598 13.05 -9.24 6.10
C LEU A 598 13.55 -7.80 6.22
N ARG A 599 12.64 -6.86 5.97
CA ARG A 599 12.89 -5.41 5.98
C ARG A 599 12.22 -4.72 7.16
N LYS A 600 11.11 -5.26 7.66
CA LYS A 600 10.36 -4.69 8.79
C LYS A 600 10.03 -5.79 9.81
N LEU A 601 10.55 -5.64 11.02
CA LEU A 601 10.32 -6.57 12.13
C LEU A 601 9.60 -5.85 13.25
N GLY A 602 8.45 -6.38 13.65
CA GLY A 602 7.68 -5.97 14.80
C GLY A 602 7.43 -7.17 15.71
N VAL A 603 7.94 -7.13 16.94
CA VAL A 603 7.81 -8.22 17.91
C VAL A 603 7.27 -7.73 19.24
N VAL A 604 6.50 -8.60 19.90
CA VAL A 604 6.09 -8.49 21.30
C VAL A 604 6.75 -9.65 22.04
N LEU A 605 7.47 -9.39 23.12
CA LEU A 605 8.15 -10.42 23.92
C LEU A 605 8.14 -10.05 25.40
N ASP A 606 8.25 -11.05 26.25
CA ASP A 606 8.47 -10.82 27.67
C ASP A 606 9.82 -10.13 27.95
N GLY A 607 9.91 -9.50 29.12
CA GLY A 607 11.09 -8.79 29.57
C GLY A 607 12.21 -9.67 30.12
N ARG A 608 12.28 -10.97 29.82
CA ARG A 608 13.41 -11.80 30.29
C ARG A 608 14.70 -11.43 29.58
N GLU A 609 15.79 -11.38 30.34
CA GLU A 609 17.10 -10.98 29.81
C GLU A 609 17.56 -11.85 28.64
N ASP A 610 17.31 -13.17 28.69
CA ASP A 610 17.65 -14.10 27.61
C ASP A 610 16.92 -13.79 26.30
N ASN A 611 15.64 -13.39 26.37
CA ASN A 611 14.86 -13.02 25.20
C ASN A 611 15.35 -11.71 24.59
N ILE A 612 15.72 -10.74 25.43
CA ILE A 612 16.33 -9.47 24.97
C ILE A 612 17.68 -9.74 24.29
N LYS A 613 18.56 -10.55 24.89
CA LYS A 613 19.85 -10.95 24.31
C LYS A 613 19.68 -11.66 22.96
N LEU A 614 18.72 -12.58 22.87
CA LEU A 614 18.43 -13.32 21.66
C LEU A 614 17.85 -12.43 20.55
N LEU A 615 16.99 -11.48 20.91
CA LEU A 615 16.47 -10.49 19.97
C LEU A 615 17.60 -9.58 19.45
N LEU A 616 18.50 -9.12 20.32
CA LEU A 616 19.68 -8.35 19.92
C LEU A 616 20.56 -9.14 18.93
N LYS A 617 20.83 -10.43 19.20
CA LYS A 617 21.53 -11.33 18.25
C LYS A 617 20.80 -11.45 16.91
N THR A 618 19.48 -11.53 16.94
CA THR A 618 18.62 -11.59 15.74
C THR A 618 18.71 -10.32 14.91
N ILE A 619 18.68 -9.15 15.57
CA ILE A 619 18.82 -7.84 14.93
C ILE A 619 20.21 -7.70 14.29
N ALA A 620 21.27 -8.09 15.01
CA ALA A 620 22.64 -8.04 14.52
C ALA A 620 22.82 -8.88 13.24
N ARG A 621 22.26 -10.11 13.21
CA ARG A 621 22.29 -10.97 12.02
C ARG A 621 21.53 -10.41 10.81
N ARG A 622 20.62 -9.45 11.01
CA ARG A 622 19.80 -8.80 9.98
C ARG A 622 20.18 -7.33 9.79
N SER A 623 21.42 -6.96 10.14
CA SER A 623 21.87 -5.57 10.20
C SER A 623 21.78 -4.81 8.86
N ASP A 624 21.82 -5.56 7.78
CA ASP A 624 22.06 -5.15 6.40
C ASP A 624 20.79 -5.23 5.56
N THR A 625 19.67 -5.71 6.12
CA THR A 625 18.36 -5.80 5.45
C THR A 625 17.27 -5.04 6.20
N LEU A 626 17.37 -4.97 7.53
CA LEU A 626 16.33 -4.41 8.39
C LEU A 626 16.28 -2.88 8.31
N ARG A 627 15.13 -2.34 7.88
CA ARG A 627 14.86 -0.89 7.75
C ARG A 627 13.91 -0.36 8.81
N SER A 628 13.06 -1.21 9.38
CA SER A 628 12.14 -0.81 10.46
C SER A 628 12.07 -1.86 11.55
N LEU A 629 12.24 -1.41 12.80
CA LEU A 629 12.17 -2.24 13.99
C LEU A 629 11.10 -1.70 14.95
N SER A 630 10.20 -2.56 15.40
CA SER A 630 9.24 -2.28 16.47
C SER A 630 9.35 -3.36 17.55
N VAL A 631 9.69 -2.97 18.77
CA VAL A 631 9.88 -3.92 19.88
C VAL A 631 9.02 -3.50 21.04
N TRP A 632 8.11 -4.39 21.46
CA TRP A 632 7.25 -4.18 22.61
C TRP A 632 7.59 -5.19 23.68
N ILE A 633 8.08 -4.69 24.81
CA ILE A 633 8.50 -5.49 25.95
C ILE A 633 7.34 -5.54 26.95
N THR A 634 6.93 -6.74 27.35
CA THR A 634 5.93 -6.98 28.40
C THR A 634 6.62 -7.30 29.73
N ALA A 635 5.82 -7.45 30.79
CA ALA A 635 6.35 -7.80 32.11
C ALA A 635 7.18 -9.09 32.04
N PRO A 636 8.35 -9.15 32.70
CA PRO A 636 9.04 -10.42 32.89
C PRO A 636 8.22 -11.34 33.81
N PRO A 637 8.37 -12.67 33.70
CA PRO A 637 7.74 -13.61 34.62
C PRO A 637 8.11 -13.33 36.08
N PRO A 638 7.22 -13.62 37.05
CA PRO A 638 7.44 -13.28 38.47
C PRO A 638 8.76 -13.81 39.04
N GLU A 639 9.19 -14.99 38.61
CA GLU A 639 10.45 -15.65 39.01
C GLU A 639 11.71 -14.91 38.55
N HIS A 640 11.60 -14.03 37.55
CA HIS A 640 12.69 -13.20 37.03
C HIS A 640 12.59 -11.73 37.51
N ILE A 641 11.60 -11.40 38.35
CA ILE A 641 11.53 -10.09 39.01
C ILE A 641 12.42 -10.14 40.25
N VAL A 642 13.64 -9.62 40.16
CA VAL A 642 14.48 -9.38 41.33
C VAL A 642 13.84 -8.25 42.12
N ILE A 643 13.08 -8.57 43.17
CA ILE A 643 12.55 -7.59 44.12
C ILE A 643 13.72 -7.16 45.02
N GLY A 644 14.50 -6.19 44.55
CA GLY A 644 15.33 -5.40 45.46
C GLY A 644 14.40 -4.54 46.33
N GLU A 645 14.67 -4.48 47.63
CA GLU A 645 13.93 -3.64 48.58
C GLU A 645 13.84 -2.19 48.04
N GLY A 646 12.67 -1.80 47.54
CA GLY A 646 12.32 -0.42 47.18
C GLY A 646 12.52 0.04 45.73
N GLY A 647 13.12 -0.73 44.82
CA GLY A 647 13.43 -0.29 43.45
C GLY A 647 12.49 -0.84 42.38
N GLY A 648 11.75 0.00 41.65
CA GLY A 648 10.97 -0.45 40.49
C GLY A 648 11.84 -0.93 39.31
N VAL A 649 11.38 -1.92 38.54
CA VAL A 649 12.13 -2.53 37.41
C VAL A 649 11.84 -1.81 36.08
N LEU A 650 12.84 -1.43 35.28
CA LEU A 650 12.67 -1.04 33.87
C LEU A 650 13.35 -2.09 33.00
N VAL A 651 12.62 -2.66 32.04
CA VAL A 651 13.21 -3.55 31.03
C VAL A 651 13.14 -2.87 29.66
N THR A 652 14.29 -2.84 29.00
CA THR A 652 14.51 -2.17 27.72
C THR A 652 15.38 -3.03 26.80
N LEU A 653 15.57 -2.56 25.56
CA LEU A 653 16.39 -3.22 24.54
C LEU A 653 17.86 -2.85 24.71
N ASP A 654 18.48 -3.33 25.79
CA ASP A 654 19.90 -3.15 26.09
C ASP A 654 20.56 -4.46 26.55
N SER A 655 21.88 -4.54 26.41
CA SER A 655 22.67 -5.64 26.95
C SER A 655 23.36 -5.19 28.24
N ASN A 656 23.06 -5.83 29.37
CA ASN A 656 23.68 -5.56 30.66
C ASN A 656 25.18 -5.96 30.74
N GLU A 657 25.78 -6.42 29.64
CA GLU A 657 27.19 -6.81 29.60
C GLU A 657 28.07 -5.56 29.65
N LYS A 658 28.92 -5.47 30.68
CA LYS A 658 29.97 -4.45 30.74
C LYS A 658 30.85 -4.60 29.48
N PRO A 659 31.24 -3.50 28.81
CA PRO A 659 32.13 -3.56 27.67
C PRO A 659 33.51 -4.04 28.14
N GLY A 660 33.71 -5.35 28.20
CA GLY A 660 35.00 -5.99 28.39
C GLY A 660 35.82 -5.83 27.10
N ASP A 661 37.13 -5.69 27.29
CA ASP A 661 38.14 -5.38 26.28
C ASP A 661 37.87 -5.96 24.87
N GLY A 662 37.82 -5.08 23.88
CA GLY A 662 38.16 -5.40 22.49
C GLY A 662 37.09 -6.07 21.60
N ALA A 663 35.82 -6.13 21.98
CA ALA A 663 34.82 -6.88 21.20
C ALA A 663 33.75 -6.01 20.51
N SER A 664 34.03 -5.64 19.26
CA SER A 664 33.05 -5.21 18.25
C SER A 664 32.14 -6.37 17.79
N LEU A 665 31.38 -6.97 18.72
CA LEU A 665 30.53 -8.16 18.46
C LEU A 665 29.11 -7.84 17.97
N PHE A 666 28.66 -6.59 18.03
CA PHE A 666 27.34 -6.20 17.52
C PHE A 666 27.48 -5.53 16.16
N SER A 667 27.15 -6.24 15.08
CA SER A 667 26.91 -5.59 13.79
C SER A 667 25.71 -4.64 13.93
N LEU A 668 26.02 -3.33 13.94
CA LEU A 668 25.00 -2.29 14.02
C LEU A 668 24.07 -2.39 12.81
N PRO A 669 22.74 -2.28 13.00
CA PRO A 669 21.77 -2.36 11.91
C PRO A 669 21.85 -1.10 11.03
N SER A 670 22.85 -1.09 10.14
CA SER A 670 23.29 0.08 9.37
C SER A 670 22.22 0.62 8.40
N LYS A 671 21.27 -0.22 7.99
CA LYS A 671 20.12 0.18 7.14
C LYS A 671 18.87 0.58 7.93
N LEU A 672 18.90 0.60 9.27
CA LEU A 672 17.73 0.91 10.08
C LEU A 672 17.32 2.38 9.95
N GLU A 673 16.11 2.62 9.46
CA GLU A 673 15.54 3.95 9.21
C GLU A 673 14.50 4.36 10.26
N SER A 674 13.82 3.40 10.89
CA SER A 674 12.75 3.64 11.87
C SER A 674 12.80 2.66 13.05
N LEU A 675 12.76 3.20 14.27
CA LEU A 675 12.69 2.46 15.53
C LEU A 675 11.41 2.83 16.31
N ASN A 676 10.68 1.83 16.79
CA ASN A 676 9.54 2.00 17.69
C ASN A 676 9.71 1.08 18.91
N LEU A 677 10.07 1.66 20.04
CA LEU A 677 10.36 0.92 21.26
C LEU A 677 9.30 1.21 22.31
N LYS A 678 8.66 0.15 22.80
CA LYS A 678 7.86 0.17 24.01
C LYS A 678 8.58 -0.65 25.08
N CYS A 679 9.09 0.04 26.09
CA CYS A 679 9.76 -0.59 27.23
C CYS A 679 8.73 -1.12 28.24
N TYR A 680 9.17 -2.01 29.12
CA TYR A 680 8.37 -2.41 30.28
C TYR A 680 8.78 -1.59 31.49
N LYS A 681 7.78 -0.94 32.11
CA LYS A 681 7.93 -0.22 33.37
C LYS A 681 7.23 -0.99 34.48
N GLY A 682 8.00 -1.40 35.48
CA GLY A 682 7.53 -1.97 36.73
C GLY A 682 6.95 -0.91 37.66
N LYS A 683 6.17 -1.36 38.65
CA LYS A 683 5.57 -0.50 39.66
C LYS A 683 6.66 0.29 40.41
N ASN A 684 6.42 1.57 40.64
CA ASN A 684 7.28 2.49 41.40
C ASN A 684 8.66 2.81 40.79
N ASN A 685 8.89 2.55 39.50
CA ASN A 685 10.16 2.95 38.89
C ASN A 685 10.15 4.44 38.47
N ASN A 686 11.06 5.21 39.06
CA ASN A 686 11.37 6.59 38.69
C ASN A 686 12.80 6.76 38.13
N THR A 687 13.55 5.68 37.95
CA THR A 687 14.89 5.73 37.37
C THR A 687 14.79 6.05 35.88
N GLY A 688 15.59 7.02 35.46
CA GLY A 688 15.65 7.47 34.07
C GLY A 688 16.30 6.44 33.17
N TYR A 689 15.74 6.25 31.99
CA TYR A 689 16.31 5.45 30.93
C TYR A 689 17.38 6.22 30.18
N ASN A 690 18.57 5.63 30.13
CA ASN A 690 19.61 6.04 29.20
C ASN A 690 19.44 5.26 27.91
N ILE A 691 19.50 5.96 26.78
CA ILE A 691 19.33 5.33 25.47
C ILE A 691 20.57 4.49 25.17
N PRO A 692 20.40 3.23 24.74
CA PRO A 692 21.49 2.35 24.37
C PRO A 692 22.44 3.01 23.35
N PRO A 693 23.77 2.95 23.57
CA PRO A 693 24.75 3.61 22.71
C PRO A 693 24.66 3.20 21.24
N TRP A 694 24.25 1.95 20.98
CA TRP A 694 24.10 1.45 19.62
C TRP A 694 23.03 2.21 18.82
N ILE A 695 21.98 2.74 19.46
CA ILE A 695 20.91 3.52 18.80
C ILE A 695 21.45 4.87 18.32
N ILE A 696 22.22 5.55 19.18
CA ILE A 696 22.77 6.88 18.90
C ILE A 696 23.81 6.83 17.76
N ARG A 697 24.49 5.68 17.60
CA ARG A 697 25.50 5.47 16.54
C ARG A 697 24.91 5.23 15.15
N LEU A 698 23.58 5.06 15.01
CA LEU A 698 22.94 4.73 13.73
C LEU A 698 22.82 5.94 12.80
N GLN A 699 23.56 5.90 11.70
CA GLN A 699 23.63 7.00 10.72
C GLN A 699 22.39 7.14 9.84
N LYS A 700 21.57 6.10 9.68
CA LYS A 700 20.35 6.14 8.85
C LYS A 700 19.05 6.27 9.65
N LEU A 701 19.12 6.23 10.98
CA LEU A 701 17.93 6.22 11.84
C LEU A 701 17.25 7.58 11.84
N SER A 702 16.18 7.70 11.05
CA SER A 702 15.47 8.96 10.82
C SER A 702 14.25 9.15 11.70
N LYS A 703 13.73 8.07 12.29
CA LYS A 703 12.50 8.09 13.06
C LYS A 703 12.59 7.24 14.31
N ILE A 704 12.30 7.86 15.45
CA ILE A 704 12.25 7.20 16.75
C ILE A 704 10.86 7.43 17.37
N THR A 705 10.27 6.35 17.87
CA THR A 705 9.05 6.39 18.69
C THR A 705 9.32 5.64 19.98
N LEU A 706 9.16 6.30 21.11
CA LEU A 706 9.41 5.75 22.43
C LEU A 706 8.13 5.71 23.24
N ARG A 707 7.92 4.62 23.97
CA ARG A 707 6.77 4.36 24.84
C ARG A 707 7.21 3.71 26.13
N HIS A 708 6.70 4.20 27.26
CA HIS A 708 7.01 3.70 28.60
C HIS A 708 8.51 3.60 28.86
N SER A 709 9.30 4.42 28.13
CA SER A 709 10.74 4.36 28.13
C SER A 709 11.34 5.11 29.30
N LEU A 710 10.62 6.04 29.97
CA LEU A 710 11.17 6.82 31.09
C LEU A 710 12.46 7.59 30.77
N LEU A 711 12.58 8.13 29.55
CA LEU A 711 13.75 8.91 29.12
C LEU A 711 13.99 10.10 30.05
N ASN A 712 15.23 10.28 30.50
CA ASN A 712 15.65 11.43 31.30
C ASN A 712 16.13 12.58 30.41
N ARG A 713 16.50 13.71 31.03
CA ARG A 713 17.03 14.88 30.33
C ARG A 713 18.27 14.56 29.49
N GLU A 714 19.21 13.78 30.00
CA GLU A 714 20.46 13.44 29.30
C GLU A 714 20.22 12.58 28.06
N GLY A 715 19.38 11.55 28.16
CA GLY A 715 19.03 10.70 27.03
C GLY A 715 18.33 11.45 25.90
N LEU A 716 17.51 12.47 26.23
CA LEU A 716 16.94 13.35 25.20
C LEU A 716 18.03 14.17 24.48
N ARG A 717 19.05 14.65 25.21
CA ARG A 717 20.18 15.37 24.59
C ARG A 717 21.00 14.47 23.68
N GLU A 718 21.20 13.20 24.05
CA GLU A 718 21.88 12.24 23.16
C GLU A 718 21.10 12.03 21.86
N LEU A 719 19.76 11.97 21.90
CA LEU A 719 18.95 12.00 20.67
C LEU A 719 19.12 13.29 19.90
N GLY A 720 19.23 14.42 20.60
CA GLY A 720 19.44 15.74 20.02
C GLY A 720 20.73 15.85 19.20
N LYS A 721 21.77 15.07 19.54
CA LYS A 721 23.04 15.06 18.78
C LYS A 721 22.95 14.30 17.45
N MET A 722 21.91 13.49 17.23
CA MET A 722 21.78 12.68 16.03
C MET A 722 21.47 13.53 14.79
N LYS A 723 22.39 13.59 13.83
CA LYS A 723 22.23 14.34 12.57
C LYS A 723 21.21 13.71 11.61
N SER A 724 20.90 12.43 11.79
CA SER A 724 19.98 11.69 10.92
C SER A 724 18.52 11.76 11.38
N LEU A 725 18.25 12.18 12.63
CA LEU A 725 16.94 12.10 13.25
C LEU A 725 16.01 13.21 12.75
N ARG A 726 14.93 12.81 12.08
CA ARG A 726 13.95 13.72 11.45
C ARG A 726 12.58 13.68 12.11
N CYS A 727 12.25 12.60 12.80
CA CYS A 727 10.96 12.41 13.47
C CYS A 727 11.16 11.79 14.84
N LEU A 728 10.80 12.53 15.89
CA LEU A 728 10.80 12.06 17.26
C LEU A 728 9.37 12.02 17.79
N LYS A 729 8.98 10.86 18.32
CA LYS A 729 7.69 10.68 18.99
C LYS A 729 7.91 10.15 20.40
N LEU A 730 7.53 10.96 21.37
CA LEU A 730 7.54 10.62 22.78
C LEU A 730 6.08 10.40 23.19
N CYS A 731 5.72 9.14 23.46
CA CYS A 731 4.33 8.73 23.70
C CYS A 731 4.23 7.98 25.04
N HIS A 732 3.23 8.26 25.88
CA HIS A 732 2.89 7.50 27.10
C HIS A 732 4.08 7.17 28.01
N GLU A 733 4.31 7.95 29.08
CA GLU A 733 5.37 7.68 30.07
C GLU A 733 6.76 7.50 29.45
N SER A 734 7.01 8.11 28.30
CA SER A 734 8.26 7.98 27.57
C SER A 734 9.37 8.90 28.08
N TYR A 735 9.03 9.94 28.83
CA TYR A 735 9.97 10.94 29.34
C TYR A 735 9.52 11.43 30.72
N ILE A 736 10.45 11.52 31.67
CA ILE A 736 10.11 11.66 33.10
C ILE A 736 10.09 13.09 33.62
N GLU A 737 10.79 14.01 32.95
CA GLU A 737 10.94 15.38 33.43
C GLU A 737 9.66 16.20 33.23
N ALA A 738 9.54 17.28 34.01
CA ALA A 738 8.41 18.21 33.91
C ALA A 738 8.48 19.16 32.70
N GLU A 739 9.65 19.26 32.07
CA GLU A 739 9.90 20.10 30.91
C GLU A 739 10.78 19.39 29.86
N VAL A 740 10.45 19.61 28.59
CA VAL A 740 11.26 19.20 27.44
C VAL A 740 11.95 20.46 26.95
N THR A 741 13.25 20.53 27.19
CA THR A 741 14.10 21.64 26.75
C THR A 741 14.92 21.16 25.56
N VAL A 742 14.81 21.85 24.43
CA VAL A 742 15.68 21.67 23.28
C VAL A 742 16.70 22.81 23.26
N LYS A 743 17.97 22.45 23.36
CA LYS A 743 19.07 23.42 23.44
C LYS A 743 19.60 23.83 22.08
N LYS A 744 20.40 24.90 22.09
CA LYS A 744 21.17 25.33 20.91
C LYS A 744 21.97 24.18 20.30
N GLY A 745 21.80 23.96 18.99
CA GLY A 745 22.52 22.92 18.23
C GLY A 745 21.98 21.50 18.39
N GLU A 746 20.93 21.28 19.19
CA GLU A 746 20.25 19.99 19.27
C GLU A 746 19.18 19.87 18.17
N PHE A 747 18.97 18.64 17.69
CA PHE A 747 17.93 18.28 16.72
C PHE A 747 18.00 19.05 15.39
N GLU A 748 19.20 19.25 14.85
CA GLU A 748 19.46 20.05 13.64
C GLU A 748 18.59 19.69 12.42
N ASP A 749 18.33 18.39 12.24
CA ASP A 749 17.59 17.84 11.10
C ASP A 749 16.16 17.39 11.44
N LEU A 750 15.70 17.66 12.66
CA LEU A 750 14.38 17.28 13.16
C LEU A 750 13.29 18.11 12.47
N ARG A 751 12.26 17.42 11.96
CA ARG A 751 11.14 18.02 11.22
C ARG A 751 9.79 17.81 11.89
N LEU A 752 9.65 16.71 12.65
CA LEU A 752 8.45 16.41 13.40
C LEU A 752 8.79 16.04 14.84
N LEU A 753 8.21 16.79 15.78
CA LEU A 753 8.19 16.46 17.20
C LEU A 753 6.76 16.15 17.63
N GLN A 754 6.52 14.92 18.09
CA GLN A 754 5.25 14.55 18.72
C GLN A 754 5.46 14.20 20.18
N VAL A 755 4.65 14.79 21.03
CA VAL A 755 4.64 14.67 22.48
C VAL A 755 3.23 14.29 22.87
N ASP A 756 3.03 13.05 23.33
CA ASP A 756 1.69 12.48 23.53
C ASP A 756 1.60 11.78 24.88
N LYS A 757 0.79 12.31 25.82
CA LYS A 757 0.54 11.70 27.14
C LYS A 757 1.83 11.28 27.87
N ILE A 758 2.89 12.08 27.76
CA ILE A 758 4.25 11.70 28.20
C ILE A 758 4.35 11.50 29.71
N SER A 759 3.72 12.34 30.52
CA SER A 759 3.78 12.29 31.98
C SER A 759 2.72 13.22 32.55
N ASN A 760 2.16 12.88 33.70
CA ASN A 760 1.29 13.79 34.48
C ASN A 760 2.04 15.01 35.04
N LYS A 761 3.38 14.99 35.04
CA LYS A 761 4.24 16.09 35.51
C LYS A 761 4.67 17.06 34.41
N MET A 762 4.50 16.68 33.14
CA MET A 762 5.01 17.46 32.01
C MET A 762 4.12 18.69 31.77
N THR A 763 4.71 19.88 31.89
CA THR A 763 3.96 21.15 31.84
C THR A 763 4.47 22.13 30.79
N LYS A 764 5.70 21.96 30.24
CA LYS A 764 6.32 22.98 29.37
C LYS A 764 7.21 22.41 28.26
N LEU A 765 7.12 23.00 27.06
CA LEU A 765 8.08 22.83 25.97
C LEU A 765 8.94 24.09 25.87
N VAL A 766 10.26 23.97 25.79
CA VAL A 766 11.19 25.10 25.73
C VAL A 766 12.17 24.92 24.58
N PHE A 767 12.25 25.90 23.69
CA PHE A 767 13.20 25.95 22.57
C PHE A 767 14.16 27.13 22.76
N GLU A 768 15.45 26.85 22.94
CA GLU A 768 16.48 27.89 22.97
C GLU A 768 16.71 28.49 21.57
N GLU A 769 17.49 29.57 21.47
CA GLU A 769 17.87 30.13 20.18
C GLU A 769 18.70 29.11 19.37
N ASP A 770 18.45 29.03 18.05
CA ASP A 770 19.04 28.05 17.14
C ASP A 770 18.73 26.56 17.46
N ALA A 771 17.74 26.29 18.31
CA ALA A 771 17.24 24.95 18.56
C ALA A 771 16.38 24.43 17.39
N ALA A 772 16.56 23.15 17.02
CA ALA A 772 15.73 22.45 16.01
C ALA A 772 15.36 23.29 14.77
N PRO A 773 16.35 23.83 14.03
CA PRO A 773 16.14 24.85 13.00
C PRO A 773 15.25 24.42 11.83
N LYS A 774 15.13 23.10 11.56
CA LYS A 774 14.32 22.53 10.46
C LYS A 774 12.97 21.98 10.92
N LEU A 775 12.54 22.28 12.14
CA LEU A 775 11.30 21.77 12.71
C LEU A 775 10.09 22.36 11.99
N GLU A 776 9.28 21.49 11.36
CA GLU A 776 8.13 21.88 10.52
C GLU A 776 6.79 21.62 11.22
N LYS A 777 6.71 20.59 12.09
CA LYS A 777 5.47 20.18 12.75
C LYS A 777 5.67 19.80 14.22
N ILE A 778 4.86 20.39 15.08
CA ILE A 778 4.74 20.02 16.50
C ILE A 778 3.34 19.46 16.74
N VAL A 779 3.26 18.31 17.41
CA VAL A 779 2.01 17.74 17.91
C VAL A 779 2.16 17.53 19.41
N TRP A 780 1.37 18.24 20.21
CA TRP A 780 1.36 18.11 21.65
C TRP A 780 -0.02 17.71 22.17
N ASN A 781 -0.14 16.46 22.59
CA ASN A 781 -1.33 15.92 23.24
C ASN A 781 -1.04 15.67 24.73
N PHE A 782 -1.92 16.16 25.59
CA PHE A 782 -1.85 15.97 27.04
C PHE A 782 -3.20 15.50 27.58
N ASP A 783 -3.19 14.92 28.78
CA ASP A 783 -4.40 14.37 29.39
C ASP A 783 -5.19 15.49 30.09
N THR A 784 -6.34 15.86 29.52
CA THR A 784 -7.16 16.97 30.03
C THR A 784 -7.76 16.70 31.41
N MET A 785 -7.80 15.46 31.88
CA MET A 785 -8.42 15.07 33.15
C MET A 785 -7.45 15.11 34.34
N THR A 786 -6.15 14.90 34.11
CA THR A 786 -5.13 14.87 35.18
C THR A 786 -4.16 16.04 35.17
N THR A 787 -4.21 16.89 34.15
CA THR A 787 -3.35 18.07 34.07
C THR A 787 -4.14 19.28 34.56
N PRO A 788 -3.59 20.16 35.42
CA PRO A 788 -4.31 21.34 35.90
C PRO A 788 -4.87 22.14 34.72
N MET A 789 -6.13 22.58 34.78
CA MET A 789 -6.70 23.49 33.80
C MET A 789 -5.74 24.68 33.62
N GLY A 790 -4.98 24.71 32.51
CA GLY A 790 -3.89 25.68 32.38
C GLY A 790 -2.81 25.42 31.34
N ILE A 791 -2.71 24.21 30.76
CA ILE A 791 -1.80 24.04 29.60
C ILE A 791 -2.41 24.73 28.38
N THR A 792 -1.78 25.82 27.98
CA THR A 792 -2.10 26.64 26.80
C THR A 792 -0.86 26.74 25.91
N VAL A 793 -0.98 27.43 24.77
CA VAL A 793 0.18 27.74 23.90
C VAL A 793 1.32 28.43 24.68
N ASN A 794 1.01 29.14 25.77
CA ASN A 794 1.98 29.82 26.64
C ASN A 794 2.94 28.87 27.36
N ASN A 795 2.62 27.57 27.38
CA ASN A 795 3.49 26.53 27.91
C ASN A 795 4.60 26.14 26.91
N ILE A 796 4.56 26.64 25.68
CA ILE A 796 5.63 26.56 24.70
C ILE A 796 6.42 27.87 24.73
N LYS A 797 7.68 27.82 25.20
CA LYS A 797 8.61 28.97 25.21
C LYS A 797 9.57 28.87 24.02
N GLY A 798 9.88 30.00 23.40
CA GLY A 798 10.83 30.07 22.28
C GLY A 798 10.26 29.53 20.96
N ILE A 799 8.94 29.48 20.81
CA ILE A 799 8.30 29.07 19.55
C ILE A 799 8.64 30.04 18.41
N GLU A 800 8.87 31.31 18.75
CA GLU A 800 9.34 32.37 17.87
C GLU A 800 10.73 32.10 17.26
N ASN A 801 11.53 31.24 17.89
CA ASN A 801 12.85 30.84 17.38
C ASN A 801 12.73 29.82 16.23
N LEU A 802 11.57 29.16 16.08
CA LEU A 802 11.34 28.09 15.11
C LEU A 802 10.86 28.64 13.75
N LYS A 803 11.78 29.22 12.99
CA LYS A 803 11.49 29.92 11.71
C LYS A 803 10.82 29.07 10.63
N ASN A 804 10.98 27.75 10.67
CA ASN A 804 10.43 26.81 9.68
C ASN A 804 9.15 26.09 10.15
N LEU A 805 8.60 26.44 11.31
CA LEU A 805 7.40 25.79 11.86
C LEU A 805 6.17 26.14 11.01
N LYS A 806 5.53 25.10 10.46
CA LYS A 806 4.34 25.22 9.59
C LYS A 806 3.06 24.79 10.30
N GLU A 807 3.14 23.83 11.22
CA GLU A 807 1.98 23.26 11.90
C GLU A 807 2.21 23.09 13.40
N LEU A 808 1.25 23.56 14.20
CA LEU A 808 1.21 23.35 15.65
C LEU A 808 -0.15 22.73 16.01
N TRP A 809 -0.12 21.48 16.48
CA TRP A 809 -1.31 20.78 16.92
C TRP A 809 -1.30 20.61 18.43
N ILE A 810 -2.38 21.04 19.10
CA ILE A 810 -2.59 20.86 20.53
C ILE A 810 -3.90 20.11 20.77
N ASN A 811 -3.84 18.94 21.42
CA ASN A 811 -5.00 18.06 21.68
C ASN A 811 -5.90 17.86 20.45
N GLY A 812 -5.30 17.63 19.29
CA GLY A 812 -6.03 17.41 18.03
C GLY A 812 -6.50 18.68 17.31
N VAL A 813 -6.29 19.87 17.87
CA VAL A 813 -6.63 21.15 17.25
C VAL A 813 -5.39 21.77 16.59
N ASN A 814 -5.49 22.17 15.32
CA ASN A 814 -4.44 22.91 14.62
C ASN A 814 -4.53 24.41 14.94
N ILE A 815 -3.42 24.98 15.40
CA ILE A 815 -3.31 26.39 15.80
C ILE A 815 -2.61 27.16 14.68
N SER A 816 -3.25 28.20 14.17
CA SER A 816 -2.68 29.08 13.16
C SER A 816 -1.42 29.77 13.68
N ILE A 817 -0.29 29.56 12.99
CA ILE A 817 1.00 30.17 13.30
C ILE A 817 1.13 31.49 12.52
N PRO A 818 1.33 32.65 13.18
CA PRO A 818 1.60 33.91 12.50
C PRO A 818 2.95 33.88 11.80
N SER A 819 3.07 34.59 10.67
CA SER A 819 4.33 34.69 9.95
C SER A 819 5.47 35.21 10.86
N PRO A 820 6.71 34.68 10.73
CA PRO A 820 7.84 35.02 11.61
C PRO A 820 8.20 36.51 11.71
N SER A 821 7.74 37.32 10.74
CA SER A 821 7.99 38.76 10.67
C SER A 821 7.05 39.63 11.53
N ARG A 822 6.05 39.06 12.23
CA ARG A 822 5.09 39.83 13.06
C ARG A 822 5.09 39.37 14.52
N SER A 823 6.11 39.78 15.28
CA SER A 823 6.24 39.46 16.72
C SER A 823 5.04 39.91 17.58
N ARG A 824 4.27 40.93 17.16
CA ARG A 824 3.07 41.43 17.87
C ARG A 824 1.86 40.50 17.76
N GLU A 825 1.75 39.64 16.73
CA GLU A 825 0.60 38.76 16.51
C GLU A 825 0.65 37.48 17.38
N TRP A 826 1.83 37.08 17.83
CA TRP A 826 2.00 35.95 18.77
C TRP A 826 1.32 36.18 20.11
N LYS A 827 1.20 37.44 20.56
CA LYS A 827 0.38 37.80 21.72
C LYS A 827 -1.12 37.60 21.46
N GLY A 828 -1.60 37.66 20.22
CA GLY A 828 -3.02 37.49 19.85
C GLY A 828 -3.54 36.05 19.88
N ILE A 829 -2.66 35.06 19.67
CA ILE A 829 -3.00 33.62 19.76
C ILE A 829 -3.56 33.27 21.15
N THR A 830 -3.08 33.95 22.20
CA THR A 830 -3.56 33.79 23.59
C THR A 830 -5.06 34.06 23.75
N THR A 831 -5.65 34.91 22.90
CA THR A 831 -7.06 35.30 22.96
C THR A 831 -7.94 34.31 22.22
N VAL A 832 -7.47 33.77 21.08
CA VAL A 832 -8.19 32.75 20.28
C VAL A 832 -8.39 31.46 21.07
N THR A 833 -7.41 31.07 21.90
CA THR A 833 -7.54 29.91 22.80
C THR A 833 -8.64 30.07 23.85
N ARG A 834 -8.89 31.27 24.38
CA ARG A 834 -9.95 31.49 25.39
C ARG A 834 -11.35 31.23 24.80
N ASN A 835 -11.55 31.63 23.55
CA ASN A 835 -12.80 31.40 22.81
C ASN A 835 -12.95 29.96 22.32
N LEU A 836 -11.85 29.30 21.91
CA LEU A 836 -11.87 27.87 21.57
C LEU A 836 -12.22 26.99 22.77
N TRP A 837 -11.67 27.32 23.95
CA TRP A 837 -11.98 26.64 25.21
C TRP A 837 -13.44 26.87 25.62
N GLY A 838 -13.95 28.10 25.50
CA GLY A 838 -15.37 28.41 25.79
C GLY A 838 -16.35 27.70 24.85
N ASN A 839 -16.03 27.59 23.56
CA ASN A 839 -16.97 27.10 22.55
C ASN A 839 -16.94 25.58 22.30
N ILE A 840 -15.82 24.90 22.57
CA ILE A 840 -15.65 23.46 22.27
C ILE A 840 -15.68 22.59 23.53
N LEU A 841 -15.07 23.05 24.63
CA LEU A 841 -15.02 22.30 25.90
C LEU A 841 -16.09 22.76 26.89
N GLY A 842 -16.61 23.98 26.78
CA GLY A 842 -17.74 24.48 27.59
C GLY A 842 -18.96 23.54 27.59
N PRO A 843 -19.47 23.09 26.43
CA PRO A 843 -20.61 22.18 26.37
C PRO A 843 -20.32 20.78 26.93
N VAL A 844 -19.08 20.31 26.81
CA VAL A 844 -18.64 19.00 27.33
C VAL A 844 -18.54 19.05 28.87
N ILE A 845 -18.12 20.17 29.42
CA ILE A 845 -18.04 20.40 30.88
C ILE A 845 -19.45 20.61 31.46
N GLU A 846 -20.33 21.35 30.79
CA GLU A 846 -21.73 21.51 31.22
C GLU A 846 -22.50 20.18 31.16
N GLY A 847 -22.25 19.34 30.15
CA GLY A 847 -22.81 18.00 30.08
C GLY A 847 -22.36 17.09 31.22
N LEU A 848 -21.06 17.10 31.55
CA LEU A 848 -20.50 16.31 32.66
C LEU A 848 -20.88 16.85 34.05
N ALA A 849 -21.14 18.16 34.19
CA ALA A 849 -21.63 18.75 35.42
C ALA A 849 -23.13 18.50 35.66
N SER A 850 -23.89 18.15 34.61
CA SER A 850 -25.32 17.84 34.70
C SER A 850 -25.64 16.37 35.05
N GLU A 851 -24.63 15.49 35.05
CA GLU A 851 -24.75 14.07 35.47
C GLU A 851 -24.14 13.79 36.87
N GLY A 852 -23.83 14.84 37.64
CA GLY A 852 -23.31 14.76 39.01
C GLY A 852 -24.38 14.86 40.09
#